data_AF-A0A158PSX0-F1
#
_entry.id   AF-A0A158PSX0-F1
#
_cell.length_a   1.000
_cell.length_b   1.000
_cell.length_c   1.000
_cell.angle_alpha   90.00
_cell.angle_beta   90.00
_cell.angle_gamma   90.00
#
_symmetry.space_group_name_H-M   'P 1'
#
loop_
_entity.id
_entity.type
_entity.pdbx_description
1 polymer ?
#
loop_
_entity_poly.entity_id
_entity_poly.type
_entity_poly.pdbx_seq_one_letter_code
_entity_poly.pdbx_strand_id
1 'polypeptide(L)'
;MTREDINYNCRLSFNFLEMKRDKKDEENGGGNPFSNLDKTTVLQEARVFNETPINARRCSLILSKLLYLRQQGEAIGRTEATEAFFAVTKLWQSKDSNLRRLVYLAIKEFCDISNDVIIVTSSLTKDMTGREDVYRAPAIRALCCIIDGSMLQAIERYMKQAIVDRNSAVASAALVSSFHLLRKNPEVVRRWANEVQEAVSSDSEMLKIKWMLKKARFSNMVQFHALGLLYHIRSGDRLAVNKLVQKWSKSSLRSPFATCYLIRLATKLIEDDEAGTESPFFQFIESCLRHKCEMVIYEAASAIVRLPRTTSSELSPAISVLQLFCSSPKPALRFAAVRTLNKVSVKHPQAVTSCNVDLEQLITDQNRSIATLAITTLLKTGAESSVERLMKQISTFVNEISDEFKVVVIEAIRSLCSRYPRKHSTLMSFLATMLRDDGGFDYKKSIVDTIIAIIAENSDAKEAGLSHLCEFIEDCEHPVLATRILHLLGREAPTTSSPSRYIRFIYNRVILEATQVRAAAVSALAKFGAQCPDLRPSIQVLLKRCLLDSDDEVRDRATYFLSILETENPHLIANYILNGLQVSVLGLERAVEQYVTNGDYDKPFDLKIVPISALPLSITEVKKPSLSVEIISDKKEERKISRQEIYAEQLSAIPEFVTLGPLFKSSQPVALTDEVTEYSVMCVKHIFPQHVVLQFDCNNTLNDQLLENVYVELEQTPDTEGWLILHTIPLEKLPFGIQSTTYVLLKIPSTNAVTGTFSASLKFKVRDIDPATGEFEGDETYNDVFVLEEVEIMVADHVQPMQRTNFAVSWEQIGDRNENEDTYALSTVHTLQDAVRELIKCIGLGPCERSDHVTEGKNAHLLLLAGVFRGGHEVLAKARLALDSVDKTVTMNFIVSCFTKSFTRYHRIKHSNVEKQSYLKHKMSREGKITLDVTEANAVPSFDNIELALKGFQNNIFEDLKMSASGAKKLKLDCSRKEDFIGENINGSNDSKTISASGSTDSSIIRQKEKECNDSATYPTSCRFCGGMLRAIDKYREDQKLTLQCRNRECMKFNGVTSDKQAKQFLSEMAKPKAPHIDYGWYLSDPVKHSYGIFASHDSSDSEVDRSNVNVRPIIQDGNIMLRVFGQKRLVRLL
;
A
#
# COMPACT_ATOMS: atom_id res chain seq x y z
N MET A 1 28.37 -8.40 7.67
CA MET A 1 28.98 -9.21 6.60
C MET A 1 28.00 -10.32 6.27
N THR A 2 27.25 -10.14 5.19
CA THR A 2 26.42 -11.21 4.61
C THR A 2 27.31 -12.15 3.79
N ARG A 3 26.73 -13.23 3.25
CA ARG A 3 27.46 -14.27 2.52
C ARG A 3 28.10 -13.75 1.22
N GLU A 4 27.64 -12.60 0.73
CA GLU A 4 28.00 -12.00 -0.58
C GLU A 4 29.30 -11.18 -0.54
N ASP A 5 29.55 -10.43 0.54
CA ASP A 5 30.76 -9.60 0.71
C ASP A 5 32.07 -10.40 0.57
N ILE A 6 32.03 -11.69 0.96
CA ILE A 6 33.20 -12.58 0.99
C ILE A 6 33.47 -13.19 -0.39
N ASN A 7 32.43 -13.48 -1.18
CA ASN A 7 32.57 -14.04 -2.53
C ASN A 7 33.27 -13.07 -3.50
N TYR A 8 33.18 -11.76 -3.26
CA TYR A 8 33.88 -10.75 -4.07
C TYR A 8 35.42 -10.89 -4.02
N ASN A 9 36.00 -11.42 -2.94
CA ASN A 9 37.45 -11.65 -2.85
C ASN A 9 37.92 -12.87 -3.66
N CYS A 10 37.03 -13.81 -4.00
CA CYS A 10 37.39 -14.91 -4.91
C CYS A 10 37.54 -14.40 -6.36
N ARG A 11 36.66 -13.48 -6.81
CA ARG A 11 36.79 -12.83 -8.13
C ARG A 11 38.12 -12.10 -8.30
N LEU A 12 38.57 -11.34 -7.29
CA LEU A 12 39.84 -10.60 -7.34
C LEU A 12 41.10 -11.50 -7.38
N SER A 13 40.98 -12.78 -6.99
CA SER A 13 42.13 -13.69 -6.95
C SER A 13 42.50 -14.24 -8.33
N PHE A 14 41.55 -14.28 -9.28
CA PHE A 14 41.82 -14.69 -10.67
C PHE A 14 42.47 -13.57 -11.50
N ASN A 15 41.96 -12.32 -11.40
CA ASN A 15 42.49 -11.18 -12.16
C ASN A 15 43.97 -10.86 -11.84
N PHE A 16 44.51 -11.34 -10.71
CA PHE A 16 45.92 -11.15 -10.36
C PHE A 16 46.88 -12.07 -11.15
N LEU A 17 46.39 -13.06 -11.91
CA LEU A 17 47.21 -13.86 -12.82
C LEU A 17 47.37 -13.24 -14.22
N GLU A 18 46.49 -12.32 -14.63
CA GLU A 18 46.56 -11.70 -15.98
C GLU A 18 47.65 -10.62 -16.08
N MET A 19 48.00 -9.94 -14.99
CA MET A 19 48.98 -8.83 -15.00
C MET A 19 50.46 -9.26 -15.13
N LYS A 20 50.73 -10.42 -15.75
CA LYS A 20 52.08 -10.89 -16.13
C LYS A 20 52.09 -11.60 -17.49
N ARG A 21 51.67 -10.88 -18.53
CA ARG A 21 52.18 -11.07 -19.89
C ARG A 21 52.74 -9.74 -20.39
N ASP A 22 54.00 -9.76 -20.81
CA ASP A 22 54.66 -8.60 -21.40
C ASP A 22 54.04 -8.25 -22.76
N LYS A 23 54.12 -6.97 -23.12
CA LYS A 23 53.55 -6.43 -24.36
C LYS A 23 54.20 -7.02 -25.61
N LYS A 24 53.60 -8.08 -26.16
CA LYS A 24 53.57 -8.47 -27.58
C LYS A 24 52.47 -9.51 -27.77
N ASP A 25 51.95 -9.59 -28.99
CA ASP A 25 50.88 -10.50 -29.46
C ASP A 25 49.43 -10.00 -29.20
N GLU A 26 49.01 -8.94 -29.91
CA GLU A 26 47.63 -8.40 -29.95
C GLU A 26 46.84 -8.77 -31.24
N GLU A 27 47.33 -9.70 -32.07
CA GLU A 27 46.73 -10.01 -33.40
C GLU A 27 46.07 -11.40 -33.53
N ASN A 28 45.68 -12.06 -32.43
CA ASN A 28 44.77 -13.21 -32.48
C ASN A 28 43.66 -13.08 -31.44
N GLY A 29 42.40 -13.27 -31.89
CA GLY A 29 41.20 -12.94 -31.12
C GLY A 29 41.15 -13.60 -29.74
N GLY A 30 41.08 -12.76 -28.70
CA GLY A 30 41.08 -13.17 -27.29
C GLY A 30 39.77 -13.80 -26.81
N GLY A 31 39.40 -14.96 -27.36
CA GLY A 31 38.39 -15.82 -26.75
C GLY A 31 38.90 -16.44 -25.45
N ASN A 32 37.99 -16.69 -24.48
CA ASN A 32 38.36 -17.38 -23.25
C ASN A 32 38.90 -18.80 -23.56
N PRO A 33 40.15 -19.16 -23.17
CA PRO A 33 40.75 -20.46 -23.48
C PRO A 33 39.99 -21.69 -22.93
N PHE A 34 39.00 -21.49 -22.06
CA PHE A 34 38.23 -22.53 -21.40
C PHE A 34 36.76 -22.59 -21.86
N SER A 35 36.35 -21.81 -22.87
CA SER A 35 34.94 -21.65 -23.26
C SER A 35 34.24 -22.92 -23.79
N ASN A 36 34.99 -23.93 -24.24
CA ASN A 36 34.46 -25.17 -24.85
C ASN A 36 35.05 -26.43 -24.19
N LEU A 37 35.04 -26.50 -22.85
CA LEU A 37 35.49 -27.69 -22.12
C LEU A 37 34.36 -28.72 -21.99
N ASP A 38 34.67 -29.99 -22.23
CA ASP A 38 33.77 -31.12 -21.92
C ASP A 38 34.15 -31.77 -20.57
N LYS A 39 33.18 -31.93 -19.67
CA LYS A 39 33.37 -32.57 -18.35
C LYS A 39 34.03 -33.93 -18.42
N THR A 40 33.63 -34.79 -19.36
CA THR A 40 34.18 -36.16 -19.41
C THR A 40 35.65 -36.14 -19.78
N THR A 41 36.07 -35.29 -20.72
CA THR A 41 37.48 -35.09 -21.06
C THR A 41 38.29 -34.53 -19.90
N VAL A 42 37.77 -33.53 -19.17
CA VAL A 42 38.51 -32.89 -18.06
C VAL A 42 38.64 -33.83 -16.85
N LEU A 43 37.60 -34.61 -16.53
CA LEU A 43 37.69 -35.65 -15.49
C LEU A 43 38.65 -36.80 -15.88
N GLN A 44 38.75 -37.14 -17.17
CA GLN A 44 39.77 -38.08 -17.65
C GLN A 44 41.18 -37.49 -17.58
N GLU A 45 41.37 -36.21 -17.95
CA GLU A 45 42.64 -35.50 -17.79
C GLU A 45 43.08 -35.44 -16.32
N ALA A 46 42.15 -35.35 -15.35
CA ALA A 46 42.47 -35.34 -13.92
C ALA A 46 43.24 -36.58 -13.44
N ARG A 47 43.20 -37.69 -14.19
CA ARG A 47 44.03 -38.89 -13.91
C ARG A 47 45.53 -38.60 -13.92
N VAL A 48 45.98 -37.56 -14.63
CA VAL A 48 47.36 -37.05 -14.65
C VAL A 48 47.87 -36.69 -13.25
N PHE A 49 46.99 -36.34 -12.30
CA PHE A 49 47.39 -36.07 -10.91
C PHE A 49 47.97 -37.30 -10.17
N ASN A 50 47.82 -38.49 -10.74
CA ASN A 50 48.41 -39.74 -10.24
C ASN A 50 49.80 -40.04 -10.84
N GLU A 51 50.28 -39.28 -11.83
CA GLU A 51 51.59 -39.50 -12.47
C GLU A 51 52.73 -39.18 -11.48
N THR A 52 53.73 -40.06 -11.41
CA THR A 52 55.00 -39.84 -10.70
C THR A 52 56.17 -39.88 -11.69
N PRO A 53 56.95 -38.79 -11.85
CA PRO A 53 56.91 -37.51 -11.13
C PRO A 53 55.81 -36.55 -11.61
N ILE A 54 55.26 -35.77 -10.66
CA ILE A 54 54.16 -34.81 -10.92
C ILE A 54 54.66 -33.62 -11.75
N ASN A 55 54.07 -33.40 -12.94
CA ASN A 55 54.30 -32.20 -13.74
C ASN A 55 53.42 -31.04 -13.27
N ALA A 56 53.99 -30.11 -12.50
CA ALA A 56 53.24 -29.02 -11.87
C ALA A 56 52.52 -28.08 -12.86
N ARG A 57 53.10 -27.81 -14.04
CA ARG A 57 52.51 -26.92 -15.05
C ARG A 57 51.29 -27.58 -15.72
N ARG A 58 51.39 -28.87 -16.07
CA ARG A 58 50.29 -29.66 -16.64
C ARG A 58 49.15 -29.82 -15.63
N CYS A 59 49.48 -30.17 -14.38
CA CYS A 59 48.48 -30.34 -13.32
C CYS A 59 47.76 -29.02 -13.00
N SER A 60 48.46 -27.88 -12.97
CA SER A 60 47.85 -26.57 -12.74
C SER A 60 46.83 -26.21 -13.82
N LEU A 61 47.10 -26.54 -15.09
CA LEU A 61 46.16 -26.27 -16.19
C LEU A 61 44.88 -27.12 -16.05
N ILE A 62 45.03 -28.43 -15.81
CA ILE A 62 43.90 -29.37 -15.65
C ILE A 62 43.07 -29.01 -14.41
N LEU A 63 43.72 -28.62 -13.31
CA LEU A 63 43.02 -28.19 -12.10
C LEU A 63 42.25 -26.87 -12.29
N SER A 64 42.78 -25.94 -13.10
CA SER A 64 42.05 -24.75 -13.53
C SER A 64 40.85 -25.07 -14.42
N LYS A 65 40.95 -26.07 -15.33
CA LYS A 65 39.80 -26.56 -16.11
C LYS A 65 38.69 -27.09 -15.19
N LEU A 66 39.02 -27.96 -14.23
CA LEU A 66 38.06 -28.51 -13.26
C LEU A 66 37.34 -27.42 -12.46
N LEU A 67 38.09 -26.43 -11.97
CA LEU A 67 37.53 -25.28 -11.23
C LEU A 67 36.62 -24.42 -12.12
N TYR A 68 36.96 -24.25 -13.40
CA TYR A 68 36.15 -23.50 -14.35
C TYR A 68 34.79 -24.18 -14.62
N LEU A 69 34.78 -25.50 -14.86
CA LEU A 69 33.53 -26.27 -15.04
C LEU A 69 32.62 -26.16 -13.81
N ARG A 70 33.17 -26.30 -12.60
CA ARG A 70 32.41 -26.13 -11.35
C ARG A 70 31.82 -24.71 -11.23
N GLN A 71 32.57 -23.68 -11.64
CA GLN A 71 32.15 -22.28 -11.60
C GLN A 71 31.10 -21.92 -12.68
N GLN A 72 31.05 -22.65 -13.80
CA GLN A 72 29.96 -22.55 -14.78
C GLN A 72 28.65 -23.19 -14.30
N GLY A 73 28.65 -23.88 -13.15
CA GLY A 73 27.47 -24.52 -12.59
C GLY A 73 27.28 -25.98 -13.04
N GLU A 74 28.27 -26.59 -13.68
CA GLU A 74 28.14 -27.96 -14.15
C GLU A 74 28.09 -28.97 -13.00
N ALA A 75 27.12 -29.90 -13.06
CA ALA A 75 26.87 -30.88 -12.01
C ALA A 75 27.88 -32.03 -12.05
N ILE A 76 28.86 -31.98 -11.15
CA ILE A 76 29.79 -33.10 -10.87
C ILE A 76 29.13 -34.02 -9.83
N GLY A 77 28.99 -35.31 -10.15
CA GLY A 77 28.39 -36.30 -9.27
C GLY A 77 29.26 -36.59 -8.04
N ARG A 78 28.67 -37.04 -6.94
CA ARG A 78 29.41 -37.28 -5.67
C ARG A 78 30.57 -38.27 -5.83
N THR A 79 30.42 -39.31 -6.64
CA THR A 79 31.48 -40.28 -6.95
C THR A 79 32.61 -39.64 -7.75
N GLU A 80 32.30 -38.97 -8.86
CA GLU A 80 33.25 -38.23 -9.70
C GLU A 80 34.02 -37.16 -8.90
N ALA A 81 33.31 -36.41 -8.05
CA ALA A 81 33.88 -35.41 -7.16
C ALA A 81 34.84 -36.04 -6.14
N THR A 82 34.46 -37.18 -5.55
CA THR A 82 35.30 -37.90 -4.58
C THR A 82 36.57 -38.46 -5.25
N GLU A 83 36.47 -39.04 -6.45
CA GLU A 83 37.63 -39.49 -7.23
C GLU A 83 38.56 -38.32 -7.60
N ALA A 84 37.99 -37.22 -8.10
CA ALA A 84 38.74 -36.01 -8.42
C ALA A 84 39.41 -35.39 -7.17
N PHE A 85 38.71 -35.37 -6.03
CA PHE A 85 39.23 -34.90 -4.75
C PHE A 85 40.43 -35.73 -4.31
N PHE A 86 40.32 -37.07 -4.29
CA PHE A 86 41.45 -37.95 -3.97
C PHE A 86 42.63 -37.79 -4.94
N ALA A 87 42.37 -37.62 -6.24
CA ALA A 87 43.42 -37.31 -7.22
C ALA A 87 44.11 -35.97 -6.91
N VAL A 88 43.35 -34.93 -6.57
CA VAL A 88 43.87 -33.62 -6.14
C VAL A 88 44.71 -33.72 -4.86
N THR A 89 44.38 -34.59 -3.90
CA THR A 89 45.20 -34.74 -2.67
C THR A 89 46.65 -35.15 -2.97
N LYS A 90 46.91 -35.94 -4.02
CA LYS A 90 48.26 -36.38 -4.39
C LYS A 90 49.15 -35.23 -4.86
N LEU A 91 48.55 -34.15 -5.36
CA LEU A 91 49.27 -32.94 -5.77
C LEU A 91 49.97 -32.22 -4.59
N TRP A 92 49.75 -32.62 -3.33
CA TRP A 92 50.54 -32.14 -2.18
C TRP A 92 52.03 -32.48 -2.26
N GLN A 93 52.41 -33.54 -2.99
CA GLN A 93 53.80 -34.00 -3.09
C GLN A 93 54.70 -33.01 -3.86
N SER A 94 54.13 -32.20 -4.75
CA SER A 94 54.86 -31.13 -5.44
C SER A 94 55.33 -30.05 -4.46
N LYS A 95 56.45 -29.36 -4.77
CA LYS A 95 56.89 -28.17 -4.01
C LYS A 95 56.47 -26.85 -4.67
N ASP A 96 55.73 -26.89 -5.77
CA ASP A 96 55.29 -25.68 -6.48
C ASP A 96 54.18 -24.93 -5.71
N SER A 97 54.46 -23.67 -5.36
CA SER A 97 53.55 -22.85 -4.57
C SER A 97 52.28 -22.40 -5.31
N ASN A 98 52.27 -22.38 -6.65
CA ASN A 98 51.08 -22.01 -7.42
C ASN A 98 50.12 -23.19 -7.52
N LEU A 99 50.64 -24.39 -7.80
CA LEU A 99 49.88 -25.63 -7.71
C LEU A 99 49.31 -25.83 -6.31
N ARG A 100 50.10 -25.58 -5.25
CA ARG A 100 49.63 -25.65 -3.85
C ARG A 100 48.44 -24.72 -3.59
N ARG A 101 48.43 -23.51 -4.16
CA ARG A 101 47.30 -22.57 -4.08
C ARG A 101 46.05 -23.09 -4.80
N LEU A 102 46.20 -23.66 -5.99
CA LEU A 102 45.08 -24.27 -6.73
C LEU A 102 44.51 -25.49 -5.98
N VAL A 103 45.36 -26.28 -5.32
CA VAL A 103 44.94 -27.43 -4.48
C VAL A 103 44.09 -26.96 -3.29
N TYR A 104 44.46 -25.89 -2.59
CA TYR A 104 43.61 -25.31 -1.54
C TYR A 104 42.25 -24.84 -2.06
N LEU A 105 42.22 -24.24 -3.25
CA LEU A 105 40.98 -23.78 -3.87
C LEU A 105 40.10 -24.98 -4.25
N ALA A 106 40.63 -25.96 -4.97
CA ALA A 106 39.93 -27.19 -5.33
C ALA A 106 39.33 -27.90 -4.12
N ILE A 107 40.09 -28.05 -3.03
CA ILE A 107 39.56 -28.66 -1.80
C ILE A 107 38.34 -27.92 -1.26
N LYS A 108 38.34 -26.58 -1.27
CA LYS A 108 37.18 -25.80 -0.81
C LYS A 108 35.95 -25.91 -1.71
N GLU A 109 36.13 -26.15 -3.01
CA GLU A 109 35.02 -26.25 -3.97
C GLU A 109 34.51 -27.69 -4.18
N PHE A 110 35.22 -28.69 -3.64
CA PHE A 110 34.85 -30.12 -3.68
C PHE A 110 34.49 -30.71 -2.31
N CYS A 111 34.80 -30.05 -1.19
CA CYS A 111 34.59 -30.58 0.17
C CYS A 111 33.12 -30.74 0.60
N ASP A 112 32.19 -30.10 -0.11
CA ASP A 112 30.74 -30.16 0.13
C ASP A 112 30.05 -31.29 -0.65
N ILE A 113 30.67 -31.77 -1.73
CA ILE A 113 30.13 -32.81 -2.63
C ILE A 113 30.81 -34.17 -2.42
N SER A 114 32.07 -34.18 -1.99
CA SER A 114 32.90 -35.38 -1.87
C SER A 114 32.71 -36.11 -0.53
N ASN A 115 32.93 -37.42 -0.52
CA ASN A 115 33.02 -38.22 0.71
C ASN A 115 34.47 -38.23 1.24
N ASP A 116 34.66 -38.66 2.49
CA ASP A 116 35.97 -38.94 3.13
C ASP A 116 36.99 -37.77 3.12
N VAL A 117 36.48 -36.54 3.00
CA VAL A 117 37.22 -35.27 2.91
C VAL A 117 38.18 -35.07 4.10
N ILE A 118 37.93 -35.72 5.24
CA ILE A 118 38.76 -35.68 6.45
C ILE A 118 40.22 -36.09 6.18
N ILE A 119 40.51 -36.88 5.14
CA ILE A 119 41.86 -37.36 4.81
C ILE A 119 42.92 -36.23 4.67
N VAL A 120 42.53 -35.02 4.23
CA VAL A 120 43.48 -33.90 4.07
C VAL A 120 43.79 -33.14 5.37
N THR A 121 43.10 -33.45 6.47
CA THR A 121 43.21 -32.74 7.76
C THR A 121 44.66 -32.71 8.28
N SER A 122 45.40 -33.82 8.14
CA SER A 122 46.81 -33.90 8.55
C SER A 122 47.71 -32.99 7.70
N SER A 123 47.57 -33.03 6.37
CA SER A 123 48.32 -32.19 5.43
C SER A 123 48.05 -30.69 5.64
N LEU A 124 46.79 -30.33 5.86
CA LEU A 124 46.38 -28.96 6.18
C LEU A 124 46.91 -28.49 7.54
N THR A 125 46.91 -29.35 8.56
CA THR A 125 47.45 -29.03 9.89
C THR A 125 48.97 -28.83 9.85
N LYS A 126 49.67 -29.64 9.05
CA LYS A 126 51.11 -29.48 8.78
C LYS A 126 51.42 -28.15 8.07
N ASP A 127 50.64 -27.77 7.07
CA ASP A 127 50.86 -26.52 6.33
C ASP A 127 50.41 -25.26 7.12
N MET A 128 49.44 -25.39 8.03
CA MET A 128 49.07 -24.35 9.02
C MET A 128 50.20 -24.06 10.03
N THR A 129 50.90 -25.11 10.47
CA THR A 129 52.00 -25.03 11.46
C THR A 129 53.39 -24.93 10.83
N GLY A 130 53.48 -25.03 9.51
CA GLY A 130 54.72 -24.97 8.75
C GLY A 130 55.41 -23.60 8.80
N ARG A 131 56.69 -23.58 8.43
CA ARG A 131 57.51 -22.34 8.37
C ARG A 131 57.18 -21.45 7.17
N GLU A 132 56.44 -21.96 6.19
CA GLU A 132 56.11 -21.25 4.95
C GLU A 132 54.80 -20.47 5.09
N ASP A 133 54.90 -19.19 5.48
CA ASP A 133 53.77 -18.26 5.64
C ASP A 133 52.82 -18.17 4.44
N VAL A 134 53.29 -18.51 3.23
CA VAL A 134 52.49 -18.58 2.00
C VAL A 134 51.39 -19.65 2.07
N TYR A 135 51.59 -20.72 2.84
CA TYR A 135 50.67 -21.84 2.96
C TYR A 135 49.78 -21.75 4.19
N ARG A 136 50.27 -21.18 5.30
CA ARG A 136 49.58 -21.13 6.60
C ARG A 136 48.17 -20.53 6.50
N ALA A 137 48.03 -19.34 5.91
CA ALA A 137 46.74 -18.65 5.83
C ALA A 137 45.74 -19.32 4.87
N PRO A 138 46.12 -19.81 3.66
CA PRO A 138 45.25 -20.66 2.84
C PRO A 138 44.86 -21.99 3.51
N ALA A 139 45.81 -22.67 4.17
CA ALA A 139 45.56 -23.94 4.84
C ALA A 139 44.52 -23.81 5.95
N ILE A 140 44.59 -22.77 6.78
CA ILE A 140 43.56 -22.46 7.81
C ILE A 140 42.16 -22.35 7.18
N ARG A 141 42.03 -21.59 6.07
CA ARG A 141 40.72 -21.40 5.42
C ARG A 141 40.15 -22.69 4.84
N ALA A 142 40.99 -23.50 4.19
CA ALA A 142 40.58 -24.79 3.65
C ALA A 142 40.21 -25.79 4.77
N LEU A 143 40.97 -25.81 5.85
CA LEU A 143 40.75 -26.68 7.01
C LEU A 143 39.40 -26.41 7.69
N CYS A 144 39.02 -25.14 7.88
CA CYS A 144 37.77 -24.77 8.54
C CYS A 144 36.51 -25.01 7.69
N CYS A 145 36.64 -25.19 6.37
CA CYS A 145 35.55 -25.70 5.54
C CYS A 145 35.21 -27.15 5.90
N ILE A 146 36.24 -27.99 6.05
CA ILE A 146 36.15 -29.45 6.22
C ILE A 146 35.79 -29.86 7.66
N ILE A 147 36.29 -29.13 8.65
CA ILE A 147 36.15 -29.52 10.06
C ILE A 147 34.70 -29.47 10.57
N ASP A 148 34.35 -30.50 11.32
CA ASP A 148 33.11 -30.70 12.05
C ASP A 148 33.26 -30.35 13.56
N GLY A 149 32.24 -30.66 14.38
CA GLY A 149 32.31 -30.40 15.82
C GLY A 149 33.26 -31.29 16.60
N SER A 150 33.41 -32.55 16.20
CA SER A 150 34.28 -33.50 16.91
C SER A 150 35.76 -33.14 16.74
N MET A 151 36.19 -32.79 15.51
CA MET A 151 37.59 -32.45 15.22
C MET A 151 37.99 -31.03 15.62
N LEU A 152 37.04 -30.13 15.87
CA LEU A 152 37.35 -28.74 16.22
C LEU A 152 38.20 -28.61 17.50
N GLN A 153 37.98 -29.50 18.48
CA GLN A 153 38.79 -29.52 19.71
C GLN A 153 40.25 -29.89 19.44
N ALA A 154 40.52 -30.79 18.49
CA ALA A 154 41.87 -31.22 18.14
C ALA A 154 42.71 -30.10 17.51
N ILE A 155 42.08 -29.14 16.83
CA ILE A 155 42.78 -27.99 16.22
C ILE A 155 42.77 -26.71 17.08
N GLU A 156 42.06 -26.68 18.21
CA GLU A 156 41.88 -25.47 19.04
C GLU A 156 43.21 -24.79 19.39
N ARG A 157 44.22 -25.58 19.81
CA ARG A 157 45.55 -25.06 20.15
C ARG A 157 46.20 -24.31 18.99
N TYR A 158 46.08 -24.83 17.78
CA TYR A 158 46.65 -24.21 16.59
C TYR A 158 45.88 -22.97 16.16
N MET A 159 44.55 -22.98 16.30
CA MET A 159 43.71 -21.80 16.02
C MET A 159 44.02 -20.65 16.99
N LYS A 160 44.15 -20.93 18.29
CA LYS A 160 44.57 -19.95 19.31
C LYS A 160 45.92 -19.31 18.95
N GLN A 161 46.91 -20.13 18.60
CA GLN A 161 48.22 -19.65 18.15
C GLN A 161 48.14 -18.82 16.86
N ALA A 162 47.28 -19.20 15.91
CA ALA A 162 47.10 -18.50 14.65
C ALA A 162 46.39 -17.15 14.80
N ILE A 163 45.48 -17.00 15.78
CA ILE A 163 44.76 -15.74 16.07
C ILE A 163 45.72 -14.63 16.52
N VAL A 164 46.71 -14.95 17.36
CA VAL A 164 47.72 -14.00 17.88
C VAL A 164 49.03 -14.00 17.06
N ASP A 165 49.00 -14.52 15.83
CA ASP A 165 50.21 -14.64 15.01
C ASP A 165 50.73 -13.27 14.52
N ARG A 166 52.07 -13.13 14.50
CA ARG A 166 52.76 -11.90 14.04
C ARG A 166 52.47 -11.56 12.57
N ASN A 167 52.10 -12.54 11.75
CA ASN A 167 51.70 -12.35 10.37
C ASN A 167 50.20 -12.05 10.28
N SER A 168 49.86 -10.79 9.99
CA SER A 168 48.49 -10.30 9.87
C SER A 168 47.62 -11.09 8.86
N ALA A 169 48.20 -11.76 7.86
CA ALA A 169 47.45 -12.60 6.93
C ALA A 169 47.00 -13.93 7.56
N VAL A 170 47.81 -14.48 8.49
CA VAL A 170 47.51 -15.69 9.28
C VAL A 170 46.46 -15.35 10.34
N ALA A 171 46.70 -14.31 11.15
CA ALA A 171 45.74 -13.82 12.16
C ALA A 171 44.38 -13.48 11.54
N SER A 172 44.35 -12.73 10.43
CA SER A 172 43.10 -12.40 9.72
C SER A 172 42.38 -13.63 9.18
N ALA A 173 43.12 -14.62 8.62
CA ALA A 173 42.53 -15.88 8.16
C ALA A 173 41.97 -16.72 9.32
N ALA A 174 42.69 -16.78 10.45
CA ALA A 174 42.25 -17.47 11.66
C ALA A 174 40.97 -16.83 12.21
N LEU A 175 40.95 -15.51 12.44
CA LEU A 175 39.79 -14.78 12.97
C LEU A 175 38.51 -14.95 12.13
N VAL A 176 38.61 -14.83 10.79
CA VAL A 176 37.46 -15.04 9.90
C VAL A 176 37.02 -16.51 9.91
N SER A 177 37.97 -17.46 9.96
CA SER A 177 37.64 -18.88 10.01
C SER A 177 37.00 -19.27 11.35
N SER A 178 37.47 -18.71 12.47
CA SER A 178 36.84 -18.80 13.80
C SER A 178 35.42 -18.25 13.80
N PHE A 179 35.14 -17.18 13.06
CA PHE A 179 33.77 -16.66 12.90
C PHE A 179 32.85 -17.63 12.14
N HIS A 180 33.35 -18.33 11.12
CA HIS A 180 32.58 -19.41 10.47
C HIS A 180 32.36 -20.61 11.41
N LEU A 181 33.39 -20.98 12.20
CA LEU A 181 33.32 -22.07 13.18
C LEU A 181 32.37 -21.76 14.35
N LEU A 182 32.24 -20.49 14.76
CA LEU A 182 31.29 -20.06 15.80
C LEU A 182 29.84 -20.45 15.47
N ARG A 183 29.47 -20.51 14.18
CA ARG A 183 28.15 -20.98 13.73
C ARG A 183 27.99 -22.50 13.78
N LYS A 184 29.08 -23.26 13.60
CA LYS A 184 29.07 -24.73 13.69
C LYS A 184 29.08 -25.18 15.16
N ASN A 185 29.93 -24.60 16.00
CA ASN A 185 30.18 -25.01 17.38
C ASN A 185 30.53 -23.79 18.25
N PRO A 186 29.54 -23.09 18.83
CA PRO A 186 29.79 -21.82 19.51
C PRO A 186 30.58 -21.97 20.81
N GLU A 187 30.40 -23.06 21.56
CA GLU A 187 31.02 -23.25 22.88
C GLU A 187 32.55 -23.26 22.82
N VAL A 188 33.12 -24.02 21.89
CA VAL A 188 34.58 -24.13 21.73
C VAL A 188 35.18 -22.76 21.41
N VAL A 189 34.56 -22.02 20.48
CA VAL A 189 35.07 -20.71 20.02
C VAL A 189 34.90 -19.62 21.09
N ARG A 190 33.88 -19.67 21.95
CA ARG A 190 33.76 -18.74 23.09
C ARG A 190 34.97 -18.81 24.05
N ARG A 191 35.62 -19.98 24.18
CA ARG A 191 36.85 -20.15 24.98
C ARG A 191 38.08 -19.44 24.39
N TRP A 192 37.97 -18.81 23.23
CA TRP A 192 39.05 -18.11 22.52
C TRP A 192 38.96 -16.59 22.74
N ALA A 193 38.06 -16.12 23.60
CA ALA A 193 37.77 -14.70 23.82
C ALA A 193 38.99 -13.89 24.27
N ASN A 194 39.95 -14.50 24.98
CA ASN A 194 41.15 -13.83 25.49
C ASN A 194 42.14 -13.57 24.35
N GLU A 195 42.44 -14.59 23.55
CA GLU A 195 43.32 -14.50 22.37
C GLU A 195 42.73 -13.54 21.32
N VAL A 196 41.41 -13.59 21.12
CA VAL A 196 40.71 -12.63 20.24
C VAL A 196 40.77 -11.22 20.81
N GLN A 197 40.64 -11.03 22.13
CA GLN A 197 40.77 -9.71 22.75
C GLN A 197 42.21 -9.17 22.67
N GLU A 198 43.23 -10.02 22.80
CA GLU A 198 44.63 -9.67 22.53
C GLU A 198 44.82 -9.20 21.08
N ALA A 199 44.20 -9.87 20.10
CA ALA A 199 44.23 -9.46 18.69
C ALA A 199 43.49 -8.14 18.38
N VAL A 200 42.58 -7.66 19.25
CA VAL A 200 42.05 -6.28 19.17
C VAL A 200 43.05 -5.27 19.77
N SER A 201 43.70 -5.67 20.88
CA SER A 201 44.67 -4.88 21.65
C SER A 201 46.11 -4.89 21.12
N SER A 202 46.43 -5.67 20.09
CA SER A 202 47.80 -5.86 19.63
C SER A 202 48.38 -4.59 19.01
N ASP A 203 49.13 -3.83 19.81
CA ASP A 203 49.89 -2.68 19.34
C ASP A 203 51.07 -3.15 18.49
N SER A 204 50.97 -2.96 17.17
CA SER A 204 52.10 -3.16 16.25
C SER A 204 53.09 -1.98 16.31
N GLU A 205 53.55 -1.61 17.50
CA GLU A 205 54.74 -0.77 17.70
C GLU A 205 56.01 -1.62 17.49
N MET A 206 56.39 -1.84 16.22
CA MET A 206 57.80 -2.03 15.89
C MET A 206 58.10 -1.58 14.44
N LEU A 207 59.16 -0.77 14.33
CA LEU A 207 59.83 -0.32 13.10
C LEU A 207 59.13 0.80 12.29
N LYS A 208 59.31 2.04 12.78
CA LYS A 208 58.87 3.32 12.18
C LYS A 208 59.55 3.72 10.86
N ILE A 209 60.40 2.89 10.24
CA ILE A 209 61.26 3.31 9.12
C ILE A 209 61.16 2.32 7.91
N LYS A 210 60.71 2.86 6.77
CA LYS A 210 60.85 2.32 5.38
C LYS A 210 59.89 1.25 4.80
N TRP A 211 58.72 0.93 5.41
CA TRP A 211 57.76 -0.07 4.87
C TRP A 211 56.28 0.39 4.71
N MET A 212 56.05 1.67 4.40
CA MET A 212 54.84 2.38 4.84
C MET A 212 53.49 2.11 4.13
N LEU A 213 53.41 1.42 2.97
CA LEU A 213 52.14 1.33 2.19
C LEU A 213 51.45 -0.05 2.11
N LYS A 214 52.18 -1.16 2.29
CA LYS A 214 51.62 -2.53 2.06
C LYS A 214 51.27 -3.27 3.36
N LYS A 215 52.01 -3.05 4.46
CA LYS A 215 51.81 -3.74 5.75
C LYS A 215 50.65 -3.18 6.57
N ALA A 216 50.40 -1.86 6.50
CA ALA A 216 49.33 -1.19 7.25
C ALA A 216 47.91 -1.70 6.88
N ARG A 217 47.67 -2.00 5.59
CA ARG A 217 46.36 -2.44 5.11
C ARG A 217 45.88 -3.75 5.74
N PHE A 218 46.78 -4.72 5.93
CA PHE A 218 46.44 -6.01 6.53
C PHE A 218 46.33 -5.96 8.05
N SER A 219 47.17 -5.16 8.74
CA SER A 219 47.07 -4.98 10.20
C SER A 219 45.71 -4.39 10.61
N ASN A 220 45.23 -3.39 9.87
CA ASN A 220 43.93 -2.77 10.11
C ASN A 220 42.74 -3.76 9.95
N MET A 221 42.88 -4.79 9.10
CA MET A 221 41.86 -5.83 8.95
C MET A 221 41.82 -6.79 10.15
N VAL A 222 42.98 -7.10 10.76
CA VAL A 222 43.03 -7.96 11.96
C VAL A 222 42.23 -7.35 13.10
N GLN A 223 42.46 -6.07 13.42
CA GLN A 223 41.73 -5.38 14.49
C GLN A 223 40.21 -5.33 14.24
N PHE A 224 39.79 -5.20 12.96
CA PHE A 224 38.37 -5.25 12.59
C PHE A 224 37.77 -6.66 12.73
N HIS A 225 38.43 -7.69 12.20
CA HIS A 225 37.97 -9.08 12.31
C HIS A 225 37.95 -9.57 13.76
N ALA A 226 38.93 -9.16 14.57
CA ALA A 226 38.99 -9.48 15.99
C ALA A 226 37.84 -8.81 16.77
N LEU A 227 37.55 -7.53 16.52
CA LEU A 227 36.42 -6.84 17.14
C LEU A 227 35.08 -7.46 16.74
N GLY A 228 34.90 -7.81 15.46
CA GLY A 228 33.71 -8.50 14.96
C GLY A 228 33.49 -9.86 15.63
N LEU A 229 34.54 -10.70 15.69
CA LEU A 229 34.47 -11.99 16.36
C LEU A 229 34.22 -11.84 17.86
N LEU A 230 34.88 -10.89 18.54
CA LEU A 230 34.71 -10.66 19.98
C LEU A 230 33.29 -10.20 20.33
N TYR A 231 32.66 -9.37 19.49
CA TYR A 231 31.25 -9.03 19.62
C TYR A 231 30.36 -10.27 19.52
N HIS A 232 30.53 -11.09 18.48
CA HIS A 232 29.70 -12.29 18.29
C HIS A 232 29.94 -13.40 19.31
N ILE A 233 31.12 -13.47 19.94
CA ILE A 233 31.38 -14.32 21.11
C ILE A 233 30.56 -13.85 22.32
N ARG A 234 30.39 -12.53 22.49
CA ARG A 234 29.73 -11.89 23.64
C ARG A 234 28.29 -11.47 23.40
N SER A 235 27.72 -11.67 22.21
CA SER A 235 26.42 -11.08 21.83
C SER A 235 25.22 -11.62 22.60
N GLY A 236 25.38 -12.71 23.37
CA GLY A 236 24.37 -13.19 24.33
C GLY A 236 24.44 -12.53 25.72
N ASP A 237 25.45 -11.70 26.00
CA ASP A 237 25.62 -10.97 27.26
C ASP A 237 25.71 -9.46 26.99
N ARG A 238 24.60 -8.76 27.26
CA ARG A 238 24.46 -7.31 27.08
C ARG A 238 25.48 -6.51 27.90
N LEU A 239 25.80 -6.96 29.12
CA LEU A 239 26.79 -6.28 29.98
C LEU A 239 28.22 -6.46 29.45
N ALA A 240 28.55 -7.63 28.92
CA ALA A 240 29.84 -7.87 28.26
C ALA A 240 30.00 -7.08 26.96
N VAL A 241 28.92 -6.87 26.19
CA VAL A 241 28.92 -5.99 25.02
C VAL A 241 29.07 -4.53 25.44
N ASN A 242 28.31 -4.05 26.43
CA ASN A 242 28.40 -2.67 26.93
C ASN A 242 29.83 -2.36 27.43
N LYS A 243 30.42 -3.23 28.28
CA LYS A 243 31.82 -3.13 28.72
C LYS A 243 32.83 -3.16 27.56
N LEU A 244 32.58 -3.94 26.51
CA LEU A 244 33.43 -3.98 25.31
C LEU A 244 33.41 -2.65 24.55
N VAL A 245 32.23 -2.07 24.34
CA VAL A 245 32.09 -0.79 23.64
C VAL A 245 32.69 0.34 24.48
N GLN A 246 32.44 0.39 25.80
CA GLN A 246 33.04 1.40 26.68
C GLN A 246 34.58 1.36 26.68
N LYS A 247 35.19 0.16 26.68
CA LYS A 247 36.66 0.02 26.66
C LYS A 247 37.27 0.63 25.40
N TRP A 248 36.68 0.37 24.23
CA TRP A 248 37.19 0.83 22.93
C TRP A 248 36.65 2.20 22.48
N SER A 249 35.63 2.72 23.16
CA SER A 249 35.21 4.11 23.07
C SER A 249 36.26 5.04 23.70
N LYS A 250 36.80 4.67 24.87
CA LYS A 250 37.85 5.43 25.58
C LYS A 250 39.25 5.20 24.99
N SER A 251 39.53 3.99 24.48
CA SER A 251 40.80 3.65 23.82
C SER A 251 40.62 3.66 22.30
N SER A 252 41.07 4.73 21.63
CA SER A 252 40.87 4.93 20.19
C SER A 252 41.45 3.79 19.33
N LEU A 253 40.58 3.12 18.57
CA LEU A 253 40.99 2.11 17.59
C LEU A 253 41.79 2.74 16.43
N ARG A 254 42.81 2.03 15.92
CA ARG A 254 43.65 2.50 14.80
C ARG A 254 43.03 2.21 13.44
N SER A 255 42.24 1.15 13.32
CA SER A 255 41.60 0.73 12.07
C SER A 255 40.29 1.50 11.82
N PRO A 256 40.15 2.27 10.72
CA PRO A 256 38.90 2.96 10.39
C PRO A 256 37.70 2.02 10.28
N PHE A 257 37.91 0.78 9.82
CA PHE A 257 36.85 -0.25 9.72
C PHE A 257 36.40 -0.74 11.10
N ALA A 258 37.34 -0.90 12.04
CA ALA A 258 37.02 -1.26 13.42
C ALA A 258 36.28 -0.11 14.12
N THR A 259 36.67 1.15 13.89
CA THR A 259 35.97 2.32 14.42
C THR A 259 34.55 2.45 13.84
N CYS A 260 34.35 2.24 12.53
CA CYS A 260 33.00 2.22 11.94
C CYS A 260 32.12 1.10 12.52
N TYR A 261 32.70 -0.08 12.76
CA TYR A 261 31.97 -1.18 13.40
C TYR A 261 31.64 -0.86 14.87
N LEU A 262 32.56 -0.25 15.61
CA LEU A 262 32.34 0.21 16.98
C LEU A 262 31.25 1.27 17.07
N ILE A 263 31.19 2.23 16.12
CA ILE A 263 30.09 3.19 15.99
C ILE A 263 28.76 2.45 15.86
N ARG A 264 28.64 1.47 14.96
CA ARG A 264 27.40 0.67 14.80
C ARG A 264 27.01 -0.09 16.07
N LEU A 265 27.97 -0.62 16.82
CA LEU A 265 27.70 -1.27 18.11
C LEU A 265 27.23 -0.25 19.16
N ALA A 266 27.82 0.95 19.20
CA ALA A 266 27.41 2.05 20.07
C ALA A 266 25.99 2.54 19.74
N THR A 267 25.66 2.74 18.45
CA THR A 267 24.30 3.09 17.99
C THR A 267 23.29 2.05 18.42
N LYS A 268 23.59 0.75 18.22
CA LYS A 268 22.68 -0.32 18.65
C LYS A 268 22.48 -0.33 20.17
N LEU A 269 23.52 -0.11 20.98
CA LEU A 269 23.35 -0.02 22.44
C LEU A 269 22.49 1.18 22.86
N ILE A 270 22.63 2.34 22.20
CA ILE A 270 21.78 3.51 22.43
C ILE A 270 20.30 3.20 22.10
N GLU A 271 20.05 2.49 20.99
CA GLU A 271 18.71 2.03 20.60
C GLU A 271 18.15 0.98 21.60
N ASP A 272 18.95 0.00 22.01
CA ASP A 272 18.56 -1.07 22.93
C ASP A 272 18.34 -0.58 24.39
N ASP A 273 19.11 0.42 24.85
CA ASP A 273 19.07 0.96 26.24
C ASP A 273 17.99 2.07 26.43
N GLU A 274 17.35 2.55 25.37
CA GLU A 274 16.60 3.85 25.32
C GLU A 274 17.39 5.06 25.88
N ALA A 275 18.71 4.89 26.08
CA ALA A 275 19.57 5.89 26.67
C ALA A 275 19.72 7.06 25.69
N GLY A 276 19.15 8.21 26.04
CA GLY A 276 19.21 9.43 25.24
C GLY A 276 20.63 9.98 25.06
N THR A 277 20.71 11.22 24.58
CA THR A 277 21.97 11.87 24.18
C THR A 277 22.96 12.14 25.33
N GLU A 278 22.55 11.98 26.59
CA GLU A 278 23.47 11.94 27.74
C GLU A 278 24.34 10.67 27.82
N SER A 279 24.07 9.66 26.98
CA SER A 279 24.85 8.43 26.92
C SER A 279 26.33 8.70 26.58
N PRO A 280 27.30 8.08 27.30
CA PRO A 280 28.72 8.20 26.94
C PRO A 280 29.03 7.63 25.55
N PHE A 281 28.15 6.78 25.01
CA PHE A 281 28.22 6.30 23.64
C PHE A 281 27.91 7.39 22.61
N PHE A 282 26.97 8.31 22.91
CA PHE A 282 26.64 9.43 22.03
C PHE A 282 27.83 10.40 21.91
N GLN A 283 28.43 10.77 23.05
CA GLN A 283 29.65 11.60 23.10
C GLN A 283 30.81 10.99 22.29
N PHE A 284 30.97 9.66 22.31
CA PHE A 284 31.94 8.96 21.48
C PHE A 284 31.62 9.09 19.98
N ILE A 285 30.36 8.91 19.56
CA ILE A 285 29.96 9.06 18.15
C ILE A 285 30.14 10.51 17.69
N GLU A 286 29.80 11.50 18.52
CA GLU A 286 30.04 12.92 18.23
C GLU A 286 31.54 13.21 18.05
N SER A 287 32.41 12.68 18.92
CA SER A 287 33.86 12.82 18.77
C SER A 287 34.40 12.25 17.45
N CYS A 288 33.74 11.21 16.91
CA CYS A 288 34.09 10.60 15.63
C CYS A 288 33.79 11.48 14.41
N LEU A 289 32.93 12.51 14.54
CA LEU A 289 32.71 13.50 13.47
C LEU A 289 33.99 14.30 13.13
N ARG A 290 34.93 14.42 14.08
CA ARG A 290 36.21 15.13 13.90
C ARG A 290 37.38 14.19 13.55
N HIS A 291 37.08 12.94 13.20
CA HIS A 291 38.10 11.94 12.89
C HIS A 291 38.84 12.23 11.58
N LYS A 292 40.07 11.70 11.39
CA LYS A 292 40.91 11.96 10.20
C LYS A 292 40.47 11.21 8.93
N CYS A 293 39.50 10.30 9.02
CA CYS A 293 39.09 9.42 7.93
C CYS A 293 37.62 9.65 7.58
N GLU A 294 37.38 10.11 6.34
CA GLU A 294 36.05 10.43 5.78
C GLU A 294 35.00 9.33 6.01
N MET A 295 35.40 8.06 5.94
CA MET A 295 34.51 6.91 6.17
C MET A 295 33.98 6.85 7.62
N VAL A 296 34.82 7.14 8.61
CA VAL A 296 34.44 7.17 10.04
C VAL A 296 33.56 8.38 10.32
N ILE A 297 33.91 9.53 9.74
CA ILE A 297 33.13 10.76 9.83
C ILE A 297 31.72 10.54 9.28
N TYR A 298 31.61 9.92 8.10
CA TYR A 298 30.31 9.61 7.47
C TYR A 298 29.50 8.58 8.26
N GLU A 299 30.13 7.51 8.76
CA GLU A 299 29.43 6.52 9.59
C GLU A 299 28.91 7.17 10.89
N ALA A 300 29.69 8.04 11.53
CA ALA A 300 29.26 8.80 12.71
C ALA A 300 28.08 9.74 12.41
N ALA A 301 28.16 10.54 11.33
CA ALA A 301 27.08 11.42 10.92
C ALA A 301 25.80 10.64 10.55
N SER A 302 25.95 9.52 9.83
CA SER A 302 24.83 8.63 9.50
C SER A 302 24.28 7.86 10.70
N ALA A 303 25.07 7.64 11.75
CA ALA A 303 24.60 7.02 12.99
C ALA A 303 23.73 7.99 13.78
N ILE A 304 24.21 9.21 14.03
CA ILE A 304 23.45 10.28 14.73
C ILE A 304 22.10 10.51 14.02
N VAL A 305 22.09 10.61 12.70
CA VAL A 305 20.87 10.79 11.88
C VAL A 305 19.85 9.64 11.99
N ARG A 306 20.28 8.42 12.33
CA ARG A 306 19.38 7.26 12.42
C ARG A 306 18.70 7.11 13.76
N LEU A 307 19.33 7.59 14.83
CA LEU A 307 18.85 7.42 16.20
C LEU A 307 17.40 7.93 16.35
N PRO A 308 16.54 7.22 17.09
CA PRO A 308 15.22 7.73 17.46
C PRO A 308 15.34 8.90 18.44
N ARG A 309 14.36 9.82 18.43
CA ARG A 309 14.22 10.95 19.36
C ARG A 309 15.35 12.01 19.37
N THR A 310 16.14 12.16 18.30
CA THR A 310 17.14 13.25 18.18
C THR A 310 16.53 14.65 18.03
N THR A 311 17.08 15.64 18.73
CA THR A 311 16.72 17.05 18.62
C THR A 311 17.45 17.77 17.46
N SER A 312 16.93 18.94 17.04
CA SER A 312 17.54 19.72 15.95
C SER A 312 18.93 20.28 16.29
N SER A 313 19.25 20.45 17.56
CA SER A 313 20.58 20.87 18.03
C SER A 313 21.62 19.76 17.88
N GLU A 314 21.26 18.52 18.23
CA GLU A 314 22.13 17.34 18.16
C GLU A 314 22.41 16.90 16.73
N LEU A 315 21.49 17.17 15.81
CA LEU A 315 21.68 16.94 14.37
C LEU A 315 22.62 17.96 13.72
N SER A 316 22.80 19.15 14.29
CA SER A 316 23.55 20.25 13.65
C SER A 316 25.03 19.91 13.34
N PRO A 317 25.82 19.30 14.26
CA PRO A 317 27.18 18.86 13.95
C PRO A 317 27.25 17.82 12.82
N ALA A 318 26.31 16.88 12.79
CA ALA A 318 26.25 15.85 11.75
C ALA A 318 25.87 16.45 10.38
N ILE A 319 24.89 17.37 10.35
CA ILE A 319 24.46 18.07 9.13
C ILE A 319 25.59 18.97 8.59
N SER A 320 26.29 19.72 9.44
CA SER A 320 27.44 20.56 9.03
C SER A 320 28.53 19.75 8.33
N VAL A 321 28.77 18.52 8.79
CA VAL A 321 29.72 17.58 8.18
C VAL A 321 29.21 17.03 6.84
N LEU A 322 27.91 16.70 6.75
CA LEU A 322 27.29 16.26 5.50
C LEU A 322 27.28 17.39 4.45
N GLN A 323 27.08 18.64 4.87
CA GLN A 323 27.20 19.83 4.01
C GLN A 323 28.61 19.95 3.40
N LEU A 324 29.66 19.79 4.22
CA LEU A 324 31.04 19.77 3.72
C LEU A 324 31.30 18.64 2.70
N PHE A 325 30.62 17.50 2.84
CA PHE A 325 30.69 16.40 1.88
C PHE A 325 29.91 16.64 0.58
N CYS A 326 28.88 17.49 0.55
CA CYS A 326 28.22 17.92 -0.69
C CYS A 326 29.20 18.64 -1.65
N SER A 327 30.14 19.40 -1.10
CA SER A 327 31.14 20.17 -1.86
C SER A 327 32.45 19.39 -2.10
N SER A 328 32.46 18.08 -1.83
CA SER A 328 33.64 17.22 -2.01
C SER A 328 33.91 16.88 -3.48
N PRO A 329 35.17 16.87 -3.97
CA PRO A 329 35.48 16.43 -5.33
C PRO A 329 35.24 14.91 -5.58
N LYS A 330 34.89 14.13 -4.55
CA LYS A 330 34.64 12.68 -4.65
C LYS A 330 33.14 12.41 -4.84
N PRO A 331 32.69 11.89 -6.01
CA PRO A 331 31.27 11.62 -6.25
C PRO A 331 30.63 10.67 -5.22
N ALA A 332 31.39 9.70 -4.71
CA ALA A 332 30.92 8.77 -3.69
C ALA A 332 30.55 9.46 -2.36
N LEU A 333 31.30 10.47 -1.93
CA LEU A 333 31.00 11.23 -0.70
C LEU A 333 29.79 12.14 -0.90
N ARG A 334 29.72 12.83 -2.04
CA ARG A 334 28.56 13.66 -2.40
C ARG A 334 27.27 12.84 -2.44
N PHE A 335 27.28 11.69 -3.13
CA PHE A 335 26.13 10.78 -3.16
C PHE A 335 25.74 10.30 -1.76
N ALA A 336 26.71 9.88 -0.94
CA ALA A 336 26.46 9.42 0.42
C ALA A 336 25.86 10.53 1.32
N ALA A 337 26.37 11.76 1.19
CA ALA A 337 25.88 12.93 1.91
C ALA A 337 24.45 13.29 1.53
N VAL A 338 24.18 13.51 0.23
CA VAL A 338 22.84 13.86 -0.26
C VAL A 338 21.82 12.76 0.05
N ARG A 339 22.20 11.47 -0.06
CA ARG A 339 21.34 10.34 0.35
C ARG A 339 20.97 10.39 1.83
N THR A 340 21.89 10.81 2.70
CA THR A 340 21.63 10.95 4.14
C THR A 340 20.78 12.18 4.43
N LEU A 341 21.08 13.33 3.82
CA LEU A 341 20.28 14.55 3.93
C LEU A 341 18.84 14.35 3.43
N ASN A 342 18.62 13.59 2.35
CA ASN A 342 17.28 13.25 1.88
C ASN A 342 16.47 12.47 2.94
N LYS A 343 17.11 11.56 3.69
CA LYS A 343 16.48 10.84 4.80
C LYS A 343 16.16 11.78 5.97
N VAL A 344 17.07 12.69 6.34
CA VAL A 344 16.82 13.70 7.38
C VAL A 344 15.65 14.60 6.99
N SER A 345 15.58 15.05 5.74
CA SER A 345 14.58 16.01 5.26
C SER A 345 13.13 15.53 5.38
N VAL A 346 12.88 14.24 5.60
CA VAL A 346 11.54 13.70 5.87
C VAL A 346 11.13 13.88 7.34
N LYS A 347 12.09 13.78 8.28
CA LYS A 347 11.84 13.92 9.73
C LYS A 347 12.05 15.34 10.25
N HIS A 348 13.10 16.01 9.78
CA HIS A 348 13.53 17.34 10.25
C HIS A 348 13.89 18.25 9.06
N PRO A 349 12.90 18.73 8.25
CA PRO A 349 13.18 19.56 7.09
C PRO A 349 13.99 20.83 7.43
N GLN A 350 13.62 21.50 8.52
CA GLN A 350 14.22 22.77 8.95
C GLN A 350 15.72 22.68 9.25
N ALA A 351 16.19 21.53 9.75
CA ALA A 351 17.60 21.32 10.05
C ALA A 351 18.47 21.21 8.78
N VAL A 352 17.88 20.79 7.65
CA VAL A 352 18.55 20.59 6.36
C VAL A 352 18.55 21.86 5.49
N THR A 353 17.69 22.85 5.79
CA THR A 353 17.57 24.12 5.04
C THR A 353 18.90 24.85 4.85
N SER A 354 19.83 24.74 5.82
CA SER A 354 21.19 25.30 5.73
C SER A 354 22.01 24.77 4.55
N CYS A 355 21.73 23.55 4.10
CA CYS A 355 22.41 22.88 3.00
C CYS A 355 21.80 23.20 1.62
N ASN A 356 20.70 23.95 1.54
CA ASN A 356 19.97 24.16 0.28
C ASN A 356 20.85 24.79 -0.82
N VAL A 357 21.76 25.71 -0.46
CA VAL A 357 22.66 26.36 -1.43
C VAL A 357 23.64 25.37 -2.07
N ASP A 358 24.22 24.46 -1.28
CA ASP A 358 25.11 23.41 -1.79
C ASP A 358 24.34 22.34 -2.58
N LEU A 359 23.11 22.01 -2.14
CA LEU A 359 22.23 21.08 -2.86
C LEU A 359 21.80 21.63 -4.22
N GLU A 360 21.54 22.94 -4.36
CA GLU A 360 21.21 23.56 -5.65
C GLU A 360 22.37 23.43 -6.66
N GLN A 361 23.63 23.53 -6.20
CA GLN A 361 24.81 23.31 -7.06
C GLN A 361 24.92 21.85 -7.55
N LEU A 362 24.37 20.89 -6.79
CA LEU A 362 24.37 19.46 -7.15
C LEU A 362 23.26 19.06 -8.12
N ILE A 363 22.31 19.95 -8.46
CA ILE A 363 21.33 19.70 -9.54
C ILE A 363 22.05 19.52 -10.88
N THR A 364 23.12 20.29 -11.12
CA THR A 364 23.91 20.23 -12.36
C THR A 364 25.05 19.19 -12.31
N ASP A 365 25.01 18.23 -11.38
CA ASP A 365 26.08 17.23 -11.27
C ASP A 365 26.08 16.22 -12.42
N GLN A 366 27.29 15.80 -12.83
CA GLN A 366 27.48 14.76 -13.85
C GLN A 366 26.82 13.43 -13.46
N ASN A 367 26.76 13.10 -12.16
CA ASN A 367 26.07 11.92 -11.69
C ASN A 367 24.58 12.21 -11.46
N ARG A 368 23.74 11.74 -12.39
CA ARG A 368 22.29 11.89 -12.35
C ARG A 368 21.64 11.39 -11.05
N SER A 369 22.20 10.37 -10.39
CA SER A 369 21.69 9.89 -9.09
C SER A 369 21.92 10.89 -7.95
N ILE A 370 22.97 11.72 -8.03
CA ILE A 370 23.21 12.81 -7.06
C ILE A 370 22.21 13.94 -7.32
N ALA A 371 22.08 14.37 -8.57
CA ALA A 371 21.15 15.42 -8.98
C ALA A 371 19.69 15.08 -8.62
N THR A 372 19.21 13.87 -8.91
CA THR A 372 17.85 13.43 -8.55
C THR A 372 17.62 13.44 -7.04
N LEU A 373 18.59 12.98 -6.23
CA LEU A 373 18.47 13.04 -4.77
C LEU A 373 18.56 14.48 -4.24
N ALA A 374 19.33 15.37 -4.88
CA ALA A 374 19.42 16.78 -4.52
C ALA A 374 18.07 17.48 -4.77
N ILE A 375 17.49 17.33 -5.97
CA ILE A 375 16.14 17.81 -6.32
C ILE A 375 15.11 17.29 -5.31
N THR A 376 15.09 15.98 -5.05
CA THR A 376 14.13 15.35 -4.11
C THR A 376 14.30 15.87 -2.67
N THR A 377 15.49 16.34 -2.30
CA THR A 377 15.75 16.96 -0.99
C THR A 377 15.26 18.40 -0.98
N LEU A 378 15.62 19.19 -2.01
CA LEU A 378 15.22 20.59 -2.15
C LEU A 378 13.71 20.78 -2.25
N LEU A 379 12.96 19.86 -2.87
CA LEU A 379 11.49 19.92 -2.87
C LEU A 379 10.87 19.69 -1.48
N LYS A 380 11.59 19.03 -0.56
CA LYS A 380 11.18 18.84 0.85
C LYS A 380 11.61 20.00 1.76
N THR A 381 12.77 20.62 1.49
CA THR A 381 13.39 21.67 2.33
C THR A 381 13.28 23.09 1.74
N GLY A 382 12.70 23.23 0.55
CA GLY A 382 12.57 24.50 -0.16
C GLY A 382 11.58 25.44 0.51
N ALA A 383 11.98 26.70 0.65
CA ALA A 383 11.13 27.79 1.13
C ALA A 383 10.33 28.43 -0.02
N GLU A 384 9.23 29.12 0.29
CA GLU A 384 8.33 29.76 -0.69
C GLU A 384 9.07 30.65 -1.73
N SER A 385 10.12 31.36 -1.29
CA SER A 385 10.96 32.22 -2.15
C SER A 385 11.85 31.46 -3.14
N SER A 386 12.14 30.18 -2.88
CA SER A 386 13.02 29.35 -3.73
C SER A 386 12.25 28.60 -4.83
N VAL A 387 10.93 28.45 -4.69
CA VAL A 387 10.09 27.58 -5.54
C VAL A 387 10.25 27.90 -7.03
N GLU A 388 10.16 29.16 -7.43
CA GLU A 388 10.28 29.59 -8.83
C GLU A 388 11.65 29.28 -9.44
N ARG A 389 12.74 29.45 -8.67
CA ARG A 389 14.10 29.13 -9.11
C ARG A 389 14.29 27.62 -9.28
N LEU A 390 13.80 26.84 -8.31
CA LEU A 390 13.87 25.38 -8.34
C LEU A 390 13.10 24.81 -9.52
N MET A 391 11.86 25.23 -9.78
CA MET A 391 11.08 24.77 -10.94
C MET A 391 11.81 25.03 -12.26
N LYS A 392 12.42 26.20 -12.42
CA LYS A 392 13.19 26.55 -13.63
C LYS A 392 14.40 25.65 -13.86
N GLN A 393 15.15 25.32 -12.81
CA GLN A 393 16.30 24.40 -12.88
C GLN A 393 15.85 22.95 -13.12
N ILE A 394 14.81 22.50 -12.41
CA ILE A 394 14.25 21.16 -12.54
C ILE A 394 13.72 20.92 -13.96
N SER A 395 13.09 21.93 -14.58
CA SER A 395 12.62 21.85 -15.98
C SER A 395 13.71 21.39 -16.97
N THR A 396 14.95 21.85 -16.81
CA THR A 396 16.05 21.47 -17.72
C THR A 396 16.58 20.05 -17.49
N PHE A 397 16.30 19.46 -16.32
CA PHE A 397 16.79 18.14 -15.91
C PHE A 397 15.74 17.03 -16.05
N VAL A 398 14.45 17.36 -15.87
CA VAL A 398 13.34 16.39 -15.88
C VAL A 398 13.23 15.61 -17.19
N ASN A 399 13.62 16.21 -18.32
CA ASN A 399 13.57 15.55 -19.62
C ASN A 399 14.79 14.63 -19.88
N GLU A 400 15.77 14.59 -18.98
CA GLU A 400 16.95 13.71 -19.04
C GLU A 400 16.87 12.48 -18.12
N ILE A 401 15.76 12.29 -17.38
CA ILE A 401 15.55 11.20 -16.41
C ILE A 401 14.42 10.25 -16.81
N SER A 402 14.45 9.02 -16.27
CA SER A 402 13.38 8.04 -16.48
C SER A 402 12.08 8.44 -15.78
N ASP A 403 10.96 7.99 -16.34
CA ASP A 403 9.61 8.31 -15.85
C ASP A 403 9.38 7.91 -14.38
N GLU A 404 10.03 6.84 -13.89
CA GLU A 404 10.05 6.46 -12.48
C GLU A 404 10.52 7.60 -11.57
N PHE A 405 11.61 8.29 -11.95
CA PHE A 405 12.11 9.43 -11.18
C PHE A 405 11.25 10.68 -11.38
N LYS A 406 10.65 10.87 -12.56
CA LYS A 406 9.71 11.97 -12.79
C LYS A 406 8.48 11.86 -11.88
N VAL A 407 7.94 10.65 -11.67
CA VAL A 407 6.83 10.39 -10.72
C VAL A 407 7.20 10.81 -9.29
N VAL A 408 8.44 10.53 -8.83
CA VAL A 408 8.91 10.98 -7.50
C VAL A 408 8.98 12.51 -7.40
N VAL A 409 9.38 13.19 -8.48
CA VAL A 409 9.38 14.67 -8.56
C VAL A 409 7.96 15.23 -8.49
N ILE A 410 6.99 14.62 -9.17
CA ILE A 410 5.58 15.04 -9.15
C ILE A 410 4.97 14.93 -7.75
N GLU A 411 5.17 13.81 -7.05
CA GLU A 411 4.65 13.63 -5.68
C GLU A 411 5.28 14.64 -4.70
N ALA A 412 6.55 15.00 -4.90
CA ALA A 412 7.20 16.06 -4.14
C ALA A 412 6.64 17.45 -4.46
N ILE A 413 6.28 17.73 -5.73
CA ILE A 413 5.58 18.96 -6.14
C ILE A 413 4.17 19.04 -5.54
N ARG A 414 3.43 17.91 -5.49
CA ARG A 414 2.12 17.84 -4.81
C ARG A 414 2.23 18.24 -3.35
N SER A 415 3.20 17.67 -2.64
CA SER A 415 3.51 18.02 -1.24
C SER A 415 3.90 19.50 -1.08
N LEU A 416 4.59 20.08 -2.06
CA LEU A 416 4.99 21.49 -2.08
C LEU A 416 3.78 22.43 -2.32
N CYS A 417 2.85 22.05 -3.21
CA CYS A 417 1.60 22.80 -3.45
C CYS A 417 0.76 22.89 -2.18
N SER A 418 0.61 21.77 -1.46
CA SER A 418 -0.15 21.70 -0.21
C SER A 418 0.51 22.52 0.91
N ARG A 419 1.86 22.60 0.95
CA ARG A 419 2.61 23.48 1.87
C ARG A 419 2.53 24.98 1.53
N TYR A 420 2.52 25.33 0.25
CA TYR A 420 2.54 26.73 -0.22
C TYR A 420 1.41 27.02 -1.23
N PRO A 421 0.13 27.03 -0.82
CA PRO A 421 -1.01 27.17 -1.73
C PRO A 421 -0.94 28.43 -2.61
N ARG A 422 -0.38 29.53 -2.10
CA ARG A 422 -0.21 30.81 -2.84
C ARG A 422 0.66 30.69 -4.09
N LYS A 423 1.53 29.67 -4.19
CA LYS A 423 2.39 29.43 -5.36
C LYS A 423 1.78 28.44 -6.38
N HIS A 424 0.50 28.08 -6.23
CA HIS A 424 -0.18 27.14 -7.12
C HIS A 424 -0.04 27.51 -8.61
N SER A 425 -0.18 28.78 -8.99
CA SER A 425 -0.08 29.22 -10.39
C SER A 425 1.23 28.79 -11.09
N THR A 426 2.38 29.01 -10.44
CA THR A 426 3.69 28.59 -10.95
C THR A 426 3.80 27.07 -11.03
N LEU A 427 3.38 26.37 -9.98
CA LEU A 427 3.50 24.92 -9.87
C LEU A 427 2.57 24.19 -10.87
N MET A 428 1.38 24.71 -11.11
CA MET A 428 0.44 24.18 -12.11
C MET A 428 0.90 24.45 -13.53
N SER A 429 1.43 25.63 -13.84
CA SER A 429 2.01 25.92 -15.16
C SER A 429 3.21 25.00 -15.48
N PHE A 430 4.01 24.68 -14.46
CA PHE A 430 5.09 23.70 -14.55
C PHE A 430 4.56 22.28 -14.81
N LEU A 431 3.59 21.80 -14.01
CA LEU A 431 2.94 20.49 -14.22
C LEU A 431 2.25 20.39 -15.59
N ALA A 432 1.60 21.46 -16.06
CA ALA A 432 0.96 21.50 -17.38
C ALA A 432 1.97 21.45 -18.53
N THR A 433 3.17 22.01 -18.34
CA THR A 433 4.26 21.86 -19.32
C THR A 433 4.76 20.41 -19.34
N MET A 434 5.04 19.83 -18.18
CA MET A 434 5.41 18.42 -18.03
C MET A 434 4.35 17.42 -18.57
N LEU A 435 3.08 17.80 -18.58
CA LEU A 435 1.98 16.98 -19.09
C LEU A 435 1.89 16.95 -20.62
N ARG A 436 2.37 18.01 -21.30
CA ARG A 436 2.46 18.09 -22.76
C ARG A 436 3.68 17.36 -23.32
N ASP A 437 4.75 17.26 -22.53
CA ASP A 437 5.97 16.54 -22.91
C ASP A 437 5.73 15.02 -23.02
N ASP A 438 6.58 14.34 -23.80
CA ASP A 438 6.52 12.90 -24.00
C ASP A 438 6.84 12.13 -22.69
N GLY A 439 6.08 11.05 -22.47
CA GLY A 439 6.25 10.19 -21.30
C GLY A 439 5.14 9.15 -21.17
N GLY A 440 5.43 8.08 -20.43
CA GLY A 440 4.56 6.93 -20.27
C GLY A 440 3.31 7.18 -19.41
N PHE A 441 2.42 6.19 -19.44
CA PHE A 441 1.10 6.25 -18.82
C PHE A 441 1.15 6.59 -17.32
N ASP A 442 1.97 5.91 -16.52
CA ASP A 442 2.00 6.13 -15.06
C ASP A 442 2.56 7.51 -14.67
N TYR A 443 3.48 8.04 -15.47
CA TYR A 443 3.98 9.41 -15.33
C TYR A 443 2.87 10.43 -15.63
N LYS A 444 2.21 10.36 -16.80
CA LYS A 444 1.10 11.26 -17.16
C LYS A 444 -0.07 11.14 -16.18
N LYS A 445 -0.38 9.92 -15.71
CA LYS A 445 -1.36 9.64 -14.65
C LYS A 445 -0.99 10.35 -13.33
N SER A 446 0.27 10.27 -12.89
CA SER A 446 0.72 10.95 -11.66
C SER A 446 0.58 12.47 -11.74
N ILE A 447 0.83 13.08 -12.91
CA ILE A 447 0.58 14.51 -13.12
C ILE A 447 -0.91 14.83 -13.03
N VAL A 448 -1.76 14.10 -13.77
CA VAL A 448 -3.22 14.32 -13.78
C VAL A 448 -3.80 14.18 -12.37
N ASP A 449 -3.38 13.18 -11.62
CA ASP A 449 -3.84 12.95 -10.25
C ASP A 449 -3.38 14.05 -9.29
N THR A 450 -2.20 14.61 -9.52
CA THR A 450 -1.68 15.77 -8.78
C THR A 450 -2.44 17.05 -9.13
N ILE A 451 -2.74 17.31 -10.40
CA ILE A 451 -3.57 18.46 -10.81
C ILE A 451 -4.99 18.34 -10.24
N ILE A 452 -5.59 17.13 -10.26
CA ILE A 452 -6.89 16.86 -9.63
C ILE A 452 -6.83 17.14 -8.13
N ALA A 453 -5.76 16.72 -7.44
CA ALA A 453 -5.59 17.01 -6.01
C ALA A 453 -5.46 18.53 -5.75
N ILE A 454 -4.71 19.27 -6.58
CA ILE A 454 -4.56 20.73 -6.43
C ILE A 454 -5.88 21.47 -6.69
N ILE A 455 -6.63 21.09 -7.74
CA ILE A 455 -7.98 21.62 -8.02
C ILE A 455 -8.93 21.32 -6.86
N ALA A 456 -8.78 20.14 -6.24
CA ALA A 456 -9.55 19.80 -5.05
C ALA A 456 -9.11 20.67 -3.86
N GLU A 457 -7.83 20.80 -3.55
CA GLU A 457 -7.33 21.49 -2.35
C GLU A 457 -7.51 23.02 -2.40
N ASN A 458 -7.50 23.65 -3.59
CA ASN A 458 -7.56 25.11 -3.75
C ASN A 458 -8.61 25.56 -4.78
N SER A 459 -9.56 26.41 -4.38
CA SER A 459 -10.58 27.02 -5.27
C SER A 459 -9.97 27.84 -6.40
N ASP A 460 -8.93 28.61 -6.09
CA ASP A 460 -8.34 29.60 -7.00
C ASP A 460 -7.51 28.90 -8.09
N ALA A 461 -7.13 27.65 -7.85
CA ALA A 461 -6.53 26.75 -8.82
C ALA A 461 -7.54 26.17 -9.82
N LYS A 462 -8.86 26.18 -9.53
CA LYS A 462 -9.87 25.41 -10.29
C LYS A 462 -9.86 25.75 -11.77
N GLU A 463 -10.03 27.03 -12.14
CA GLU A 463 -10.15 27.41 -13.56
C GLU A 463 -8.86 27.19 -14.35
N ALA A 464 -7.69 27.49 -13.77
CA ALA A 464 -6.39 27.24 -14.41
C ALA A 464 -6.15 25.73 -14.64
N GLY A 465 -6.44 24.90 -13.63
CA GLY A 465 -6.27 23.45 -13.72
C GLY A 465 -7.21 22.80 -14.73
N LEU A 466 -8.49 23.21 -14.74
CA LEU A 466 -9.44 22.73 -15.73
C LEU A 466 -9.06 23.17 -17.15
N SER A 467 -8.50 24.37 -17.35
CA SER A 467 -7.98 24.81 -18.66
C SER A 467 -6.83 23.93 -19.14
N HIS A 468 -5.83 23.67 -18.31
CA HIS A 468 -4.69 22.81 -18.68
C HIS A 468 -5.09 21.35 -18.95
N LEU A 469 -6.04 20.81 -18.18
CA LEU A 469 -6.60 19.48 -18.43
C LEU A 469 -7.46 19.45 -19.72
N CYS A 470 -8.12 20.55 -20.08
CA CYS A 470 -8.84 20.68 -21.36
C CYS A 470 -7.89 20.68 -22.55
N GLU A 471 -6.78 21.42 -22.48
CA GLU A 471 -5.72 21.40 -23.50
C GLU A 471 -5.15 19.98 -23.66
N PHE A 472 -4.85 19.28 -22.57
CA PHE A 472 -4.31 17.92 -22.63
C PHE A 472 -5.26 16.90 -23.26
N ILE A 473 -6.58 16.98 -23.03
CA ILE A 473 -7.53 16.06 -23.68
C ILE A 473 -7.75 16.34 -25.17
N GLU A 474 -7.22 17.44 -25.75
CA GLU A 474 -7.35 17.65 -27.20
C GLU A 474 -6.51 16.65 -28.00
N ASP A 475 -5.34 16.26 -27.49
CA ASP A 475 -4.37 15.34 -28.13
C ASP A 475 -3.98 14.16 -27.21
N CYS A 476 -4.90 13.67 -26.36
CA CYS A 476 -4.60 12.63 -25.37
C CYS A 476 -4.60 11.21 -25.95
N GLU A 477 -3.42 10.61 -26.08
CA GLU A 477 -3.24 9.20 -26.49
C GLU A 477 -3.76 8.13 -25.50
N HIS A 478 -4.24 8.53 -24.32
CA HIS A 478 -4.55 7.62 -23.21
C HIS A 478 -6.04 7.69 -22.84
N PRO A 479 -6.90 6.81 -23.39
CA PRO A 479 -8.35 6.84 -23.16
C PRO A 479 -8.78 6.84 -21.69
N VAL A 480 -8.04 6.15 -20.83
CA VAL A 480 -8.30 6.06 -19.37
C VAL A 480 -8.03 7.39 -18.65
N LEU A 481 -7.08 8.20 -19.14
CA LEU A 481 -6.86 9.55 -18.61
C LEU A 481 -7.92 10.51 -19.14
N ALA A 482 -8.24 10.42 -20.44
CA ALA A 482 -9.31 11.22 -21.05
C ALA A 482 -10.67 11.00 -20.36
N THR A 483 -11.07 9.76 -20.09
CA THR A 483 -12.32 9.45 -19.37
C THR A 483 -12.32 10.03 -17.95
N ARG A 484 -11.20 9.91 -17.22
CA ARG A 484 -11.07 10.46 -15.86
C ARG A 484 -11.15 11.99 -15.84
N ILE A 485 -10.53 12.66 -16.81
CA ILE A 485 -10.60 14.13 -16.95
C ILE A 485 -12.02 14.57 -17.36
N LEU A 486 -12.67 13.85 -18.27
CA LEU A 486 -14.07 14.13 -18.65
C LEU A 486 -15.03 13.99 -17.45
N HIS A 487 -14.81 12.99 -16.59
CA HIS A 487 -15.57 12.85 -15.34
C HIS A 487 -15.32 13.99 -14.34
N LEU A 488 -14.09 14.50 -14.24
CA LEU A 488 -13.75 15.69 -13.45
C LEU A 488 -14.44 16.93 -14.03
N LEU A 489 -14.33 17.16 -15.35
CA LEU A 489 -14.95 18.29 -16.04
C LEU A 489 -16.47 18.29 -15.81
N GLY A 490 -17.14 17.16 -15.99
CA GLY A 490 -18.56 17.04 -15.70
C GLY A 490 -18.96 17.25 -14.23
N ARG A 491 -18.01 17.25 -13.27
CA ARG A 491 -18.27 17.52 -11.85
C ARG A 491 -17.95 18.96 -11.45
N GLU A 492 -16.79 19.47 -11.85
CA GLU A 492 -16.24 20.76 -11.38
C GLU A 492 -16.53 21.91 -12.33
N ALA A 493 -16.49 21.69 -13.64
CA ALA A 493 -16.55 22.79 -14.62
C ALA A 493 -17.91 23.53 -14.69
N PRO A 494 -19.08 22.92 -14.40
CA PRO A 494 -20.33 23.69 -14.33
C PRO A 494 -20.39 24.67 -13.15
N THR A 495 -19.50 24.51 -12.14
CA THR A 495 -19.38 25.45 -11.00
C THR A 495 -18.44 26.64 -11.25
N THR A 496 -17.86 26.75 -12.45
CA THR A 496 -16.94 27.84 -12.82
C THR A 496 -17.68 29.10 -13.27
N SER A 497 -16.96 30.22 -13.39
CA SER A 497 -17.53 31.50 -13.85
C SER A 497 -18.10 31.45 -15.27
N SER A 498 -17.59 30.56 -16.13
CA SER A 498 -17.93 30.49 -17.56
C SER A 498 -18.06 29.05 -18.08
N PRO A 499 -19.08 28.28 -17.64
CA PRO A 499 -19.23 26.86 -17.99
C PRO A 499 -19.27 26.57 -19.50
N SER A 500 -19.83 27.48 -20.30
CA SER A 500 -20.00 27.31 -21.75
C SER A 500 -18.68 27.09 -22.51
N ARG A 501 -17.55 27.63 -22.02
CA ARG A 501 -16.21 27.45 -22.62
C ARG A 501 -15.79 25.98 -22.67
N TYR A 502 -16.18 25.19 -21.68
CA TYR A 502 -15.75 23.79 -21.52
C TYR A 502 -16.51 22.82 -22.45
N ILE A 503 -17.74 23.17 -22.85
CA ILE A 503 -18.60 22.31 -23.69
C ILE A 503 -17.92 21.96 -25.02
N ARG A 504 -17.17 22.89 -25.63
CA ARG A 504 -16.40 22.68 -26.86
C ARG A 504 -15.42 21.50 -26.74
N PHE A 505 -14.61 21.52 -25.68
CA PHE A 505 -13.57 20.51 -25.45
C PHE A 505 -14.19 19.12 -25.22
N ILE A 506 -15.33 19.06 -24.53
CA ILE A 506 -16.08 17.81 -24.30
C ILE A 506 -16.72 17.30 -25.60
N TYR A 507 -17.41 18.17 -26.36
CA TYR A 507 -18.13 17.79 -27.57
C TYR A 507 -17.21 17.29 -28.69
N ASN A 508 -16.02 17.88 -28.86
CA ASN A 508 -15.03 17.41 -29.84
C ASN A 508 -14.65 15.93 -29.61
N ARG A 509 -14.60 15.49 -28.34
CA ARG A 509 -14.29 14.10 -27.96
C ARG A 509 -15.44 13.13 -28.26
N VAL A 510 -16.68 13.60 -28.40
CA VAL A 510 -17.83 12.76 -28.80
C VAL A 510 -17.70 12.27 -30.25
N ILE A 511 -16.98 13.00 -31.10
CA ILE A 511 -16.91 12.70 -32.55
C ILE A 511 -15.68 11.87 -32.91
N LEU A 512 -14.52 12.17 -32.33
CA LEU A 512 -13.21 11.69 -32.84
C LEU A 512 -12.61 10.51 -32.08
N GLU A 513 -13.20 10.10 -30.96
CA GLU A 513 -12.55 9.21 -29.98
C GLU A 513 -13.13 7.79 -29.92
N ALA A 514 -12.43 6.90 -29.21
CA ALA A 514 -12.92 5.58 -28.86
C ALA A 514 -14.21 5.63 -28.02
N THR A 515 -15.09 4.63 -28.18
CA THR A 515 -16.40 4.51 -27.48
C THR A 515 -16.36 4.90 -26.00
N GLN A 516 -15.43 4.36 -25.21
CA GLN A 516 -15.32 4.67 -23.77
C GLN A 516 -15.15 6.18 -23.47
N VAL A 517 -14.45 6.93 -24.33
CA VAL A 517 -14.24 8.37 -24.18
C VAL A 517 -15.49 9.13 -24.61
N ARG A 518 -16.13 8.73 -25.72
CA ARG A 518 -17.42 9.27 -26.19
C ARG A 518 -18.52 9.10 -25.13
N ALA A 519 -18.60 7.92 -24.53
CA ALA A 519 -19.47 7.58 -23.40
C ALA A 519 -19.26 8.50 -22.18
N ALA A 520 -18.00 8.73 -21.81
CA ALA A 520 -17.65 9.63 -20.71
C ALA A 520 -18.00 11.11 -21.04
N ALA A 521 -17.79 11.53 -22.29
CA ALA A 521 -18.14 12.87 -22.77
C ALA A 521 -19.67 13.10 -22.75
N VAL A 522 -20.48 12.11 -23.17
CA VAL A 522 -21.95 12.16 -23.06
C VAL A 522 -22.39 12.31 -21.59
N SER A 523 -21.80 11.55 -20.66
CA SER A 523 -22.05 11.73 -19.21
C SER A 523 -21.65 13.11 -18.70
N ALA A 524 -20.54 13.68 -19.21
CA ALA A 524 -20.11 15.02 -18.83
C ALA A 524 -21.10 16.09 -19.33
N LEU A 525 -21.50 16.04 -20.62
CA LEU A 525 -22.50 16.95 -21.18
C LEU A 525 -23.83 16.87 -20.41
N ALA A 526 -24.30 15.67 -20.06
CA ALA A 526 -25.51 15.48 -19.26
C ALA A 526 -25.45 16.21 -17.91
N LYS A 527 -24.29 16.18 -17.23
CA LYS A 527 -24.09 16.93 -15.98
C LYS A 527 -24.08 18.45 -16.16
N PHE A 528 -23.56 18.97 -17.27
CA PHE A 528 -23.72 20.39 -17.62
C PHE A 528 -25.20 20.76 -17.81
N GLY A 529 -25.97 19.96 -18.55
CA GLY A 529 -27.42 20.19 -18.72
C GLY A 529 -28.21 20.05 -17.42
N ALA A 530 -27.73 19.24 -16.49
CA ALA A 530 -28.30 19.08 -15.17
C ALA A 530 -28.03 20.28 -14.25
N GLN A 531 -26.78 20.73 -14.14
CA GLN A 531 -26.35 21.80 -13.23
C GLN A 531 -26.59 23.22 -13.76
N CYS A 532 -26.61 23.43 -15.09
CA CYS A 532 -26.78 24.75 -15.71
C CYS A 532 -28.07 24.81 -16.54
N PRO A 533 -29.20 25.31 -16.00
CA PRO A 533 -30.47 25.41 -16.73
C PRO A 533 -30.36 26.16 -18.05
N ASP A 534 -29.66 27.30 -18.08
CA ASP A 534 -29.50 28.14 -19.29
C ASP A 534 -28.80 27.42 -20.45
N LEU A 535 -27.94 26.44 -20.15
CA LEU A 535 -27.20 25.67 -21.13
C LEU A 535 -27.93 24.37 -21.52
N ARG A 536 -28.98 23.97 -20.78
CA ARG A 536 -29.73 22.72 -20.98
C ARG A 536 -30.31 22.57 -22.40
N PRO A 537 -30.94 23.59 -23.03
CA PRO A 537 -31.45 23.44 -24.40
C PRO A 537 -30.34 23.14 -25.41
N SER A 538 -29.20 23.84 -25.29
CA SER A 538 -28.02 23.61 -26.12
C SER A 538 -27.45 22.19 -25.92
N ILE A 539 -27.33 21.74 -24.67
CA ILE A 539 -26.89 20.38 -24.33
C ILE A 539 -27.84 19.32 -24.90
N GLN A 540 -29.16 19.49 -24.78
CA GLN A 540 -30.15 18.58 -25.37
C GLN A 540 -29.96 18.43 -26.89
N VAL A 541 -29.67 19.52 -27.62
CA VAL A 541 -29.39 19.44 -29.07
C VAL A 541 -28.12 18.62 -29.36
N LEU A 542 -27.06 18.73 -28.53
CA LEU A 542 -25.86 17.91 -28.67
C LEU A 542 -26.14 16.43 -28.38
N LEU A 543 -26.91 16.14 -27.31
CA LEU A 543 -27.31 14.77 -26.94
C LEU A 543 -28.20 14.13 -28.01
N LYS A 544 -29.10 14.87 -28.67
CA LYS A 544 -29.92 14.36 -29.80
C LYS A 544 -29.08 13.88 -30.98
N ARG A 545 -27.88 14.45 -31.20
CA ARG A 545 -26.95 13.97 -32.24
C ARG A 545 -26.28 12.65 -31.84
N CYS A 546 -26.05 12.43 -30.54
CA CYS A 546 -25.46 11.21 -30.01
C CYS A 546 -26.41 9.99 -30.16
N LEU A 547 -27.71 10.20 -30.41
CA LEU A 547 -28.66 9.13 -30.76
C LEU A 547 -28.36 8.47 -32.11
N LEU A 548 -27.54 9.11 -32.96
CA LEU A 548 -27.09 8.59 -34.25
C LEU A 548 -25.67 7.98 -34.20
N ASP A 549 -25.12 7.79 -32.99
CA ASP A 549 -23.80 7.19 -32.83
C ASP A 549 -23.78 5.73 -33.31
N SER A 550 -22.65 5.28 -33.86
CA SER A 550 -22.44 3.89 -34.30
C SER A 550 -22.49 2.89 -33.14
N ASP A 551 -22.18 3.31 -31.92
CA ASP A 551 -22.03 2.45 -30.75
C ASP A 551 -23.26 2.49 -29.83
N ASP A 552 -23.74 1.31 -29.49
CA ASP A 552 -24.95 1.08 -28.70
C ASP A 552 -24.87 1.74 -27.32
N GLU A 553 -23.69 1.68 -26.66
CA GLU A 553 -23.49 2.26 -25.32
C GLU A 553 -23.72 3.77 -25.33
N VAL A 554 -23.14 4.46 -26.31
CA VAL A 554 -23.20 5.91 -26.44
C VAL A 554 -24.62 6.37 -26.73
N ARG A 555 -25.35 5.62 -27.59
CA ARG A 555 -26.77 5.88 -27.89
C ARG A 555 -27.67 5.65 -26.67
N ASP A 556 -27.50 4.55 -25.96
CA ASP A 556 -28.32 4.21 -24.79
C ASP A 556 -28.12 5.25 -23.67
N ARG A 557 -26.86 5.60 -23.40
CA ARG A 557 -26.48 6.63 -22.43
C ARG A 557 -27.00 8.02 -22.82
N ALA A 558 -26.93 8.37 -24.10
CA ALA A 558 -27.51 9.62 -24.61
C ALA A 558 -29.03 9.64 -24.48
N THR A 559 -29.72 8.54 -24.82
CA THR A 559 -31.18 8.38 -24.70
C THR A 559 -31.63 8.51 -23.26
N TYR A 560 -30.96 7.82 -22.33
CA TYR A 560 -31.20 7.88 -20.90
C TYR A 560 -31.11 9.32 -20.37
N PHE A 561 -29.98 10.00 -20.57
CA PHE A 561 -29.81 11.37 -20.08
C PHE A 561 -30.72 12.37 -20.77
N LEU A 562 -30.99 12.21 -22.07
CA LEU A 562 -31.94 13.06 -22.80
C LEU A 562 -33.33 12.96 -22.19
N SER A 563 -33.85 11.73 -22.00
CA SER A 563 -35.19 11.52 -21.45
C SER A 563 -35.37 12.18 -20.09
N ILE A 564 -34.36 12.11 -19.21
CA ILE A 564 -34.39 12.75 -17.89
C ILE A 564 -34.34 14.28 -18.03
N LEU A 565 -33.44 14.82 -18.85
CA LEU A 565 -33.30 16.27 -19.05
C LEU A 565 -34.51 16.91 -19.74
N GLU A 566 -35.26 16.16 -20.56
CA GLU A 566 -36.50 16.62 -21.20
C GLU A 566 -37.71 16.63 -20.23
N THR A 567 -37.67 15.90 -19.11
CA THR A 567 -38.71 16.07 -18.06
C THR A 567 -38.61 17.38 -17.30
N GLU A 568 -37.46 18.09 -17.40
CA GLU A 568 -37.06 19.29 -16.65
C GLU A 568 -37.15 19.19 -15.11
N ASN A 569 -37.57 18.05 -14.57
CA ASN A 569 -37.85 17.83 -13.16
C ASN A 569 -36.55 17.80 -12.34
N PRO A 570 -36.33 18.78 -11.43
CA PRO A 570 -35.09 18.88 -10.64
C PRO A 570 -34.80 17.61 -9.82
N HIS A 571 -35.82 16.93 -9.32
CA HIS A 571 -35.66 15.72 -8.51
C HIS A 571 -35.13 14.53 -9.33
N LEU A 572 -35.65 14.31 -10.55
CA LEU A 572 -35.16 13.25 -11.43
C LEU A 572 -33.73 13.55 -11.91
N ILE A 573 -33.46 14.80 -12.28
CA ILE A 573 -32.14 15.27 -12.70
C ILE A 573 -31.10 15.09 -11.58
N ALA A 574 -31.43 15.48 -10.34
CA ALA A 574 -30.56 15.30 -9.20
C ALA A 574 -30.26 13.82 -8.92
N ASN A 575 -31.29 12.97 -8.88
CA ASN A 575 -31.16 11.60 -8.42
C ASN A 575 -30.53 10.64 -9.46
N TYR A 576 -30.67 10.94 -10.76
CA TYR A 576 -30.19 10.06 -11.84
C TYR A 576 -28.99 10.59 -12.64
N ILE A 577 -28.61 11.87 -12.48
CA ILE A 577 -27.48 12.50 -13.21
C ILE A 577 -26.41 13.06 -12.26
N LEU A 578 -26.82 13.74 -11.19
CA LEU A 578 -25.89 14.41 -10.26
C LEU A 578 -25.40 13.48 -9.15
N ASN A 579 -26.34 12.78 -8.50
CA ASN A 579 -26.08 11.84 -7.43
C ASN A 579 -25.70 10.48 -8.03
N GLY A 580 -24.44 10.07 -7.84
CA GLY A 580 -24.00 8.72 -8.20
C GLY A 580 -24.55 7.67 -7.23
N LEU A 581 -24.53 6.40 -7.64
CA LEU A 581 -24.90 5.28 -6.77
C LEU A 581 -23.93 5.19 -5.58
N GLN A 582 -24.45 5.20 -4.34
CA GLN A 582 -23.66 5.19 -3.11
C GLN A 582 -23.81 3.86 -2.36
N VAL A 583 -23.35 2.78 -3.00
CA VAL A 583 -23.36 1.43 -2.45
C VAL A 583 -21.94 0.87 -2.36
N SER A 584 -21.66 -0.01 -1.40
CA SER A 584 -20.44 -0.82 -1.39
C SER A 584 -20.49 -1.80 -2.56
N VAL A 585 -19.40 -1.90 -3.35
CA VAL A 585 -19.32 -2.84 -4.48
C VAL A 585 -19.38 -4.29 -3.99
N LEU A 586 -18.66 -4.61 -2.91
CA LEU A 586 -18.67 -5.95 -2.31
C LEU A 586 -19.99 -6.24 -1.59
N GLY A 587 -20.61 -5.21 -1.00
CA GLY A 587 -21.95 -5.31 -0.44
C GLY A 587 -23.01 -5.59 -1.51
N LEU A 588 -22.89 -4.97 -2.69
CA LEU A 588 -23.75 -5.20 -3.84
C LEU A 588 -23.57 -6.62 -4.39
N GLU A 589 -22.32 -7.07 -4.53
CA GLU A 589 -21.98 -8.43 -4.96
C GLU A 589 -22.61 -9.48 -4.04
N ARG A 590 -22.40 -9.37 -2.71
CA ARG A 590 -23.01 -10.26 -1.70
C ARG A 590 -24.55 -10.22 -1.71
N ALA A 591 -25.16 -9.03 -1.79
CA ALA A 591 -26.62 -8.89 -1.81
C ALA A 591 -27.24 -9.49 -3.08
N VAL A 592 -26.59 -9.32 -4.23
CA VAL A 592 -27.01 -9.95 -5.50
C VAL A 592 -26.80 -11.46 -5.46
N GLU A 593 -25.69 -11.95 -4.91
CA GLU A 593 -25.44 -13.39 -4.72
C GLU A 593 -26.50 -14.03 -3.81
N GLN A 594 -26.86 -13.38 -2.70
CA GLN A 594 -27.97 -13.82 -1.84
C GLN A 594 -29.31 -13.81 -2.57
N TYR A 595 -29.62 -12.75 -3.32
CA TYR A 595 -30.86 -12.68 -4.12
C TYR A 595 -30.94 -13.79 -5.18
N VAL A 596 -29.83 -14.09 -5.86
CA VAL A 596 -29.72 -15.21 -6.81
C VAL A 596 -29.84 -16.57 -6.10
N THR A 597 -29.26 -16.72 -4.91
CA THR A 597 -29.28 -17.98 -4.16
C THR A 597 -30.66 -18.27 -3.54
N ASN A 598 -31.38 -17.24 -3.09
CA ASN A 598 -32.68 -17.39 -2.42
C ASN A 598 -33.83 -17.77 -3.35
N GLY A 599 -33.69 -17.58 -4.68
CA GLY A 599 -34.63 -18.07 -5.69
C GLY A 599 -36.01 -17.39 -5.78
N ASP A 600 -36.34 -16.43 -4.90
CA ASP A 600 -37.57 -15.62 -4.97
C ASP A 600 -37.40 -14.45 -5.96
N TYR A 601 -37.60 -14.73 -7.25
CA TYR A 601 -37.49 -13.75 -8.34
C TYR A 601 -38.80 -12.99 -8.62
N ASP A 602 -39.89 -13.26 -7.89
CA ASP A 602 -41.17 -12.57 -8.08
C ASP A 602 -41.16 -11.14 -7.51
N LYS A 603 -40.17 -10.80 -6.68
CA LYS A 603 -39.92 -9.44 -6.17
C LYS A 603 -38.62 -8.90 -6.76
N PRO A 604 -38.60 -7.66 -7.31
CA PRO A 604 -37.37 -7.08 -7.83
C PRO A 604 -36.35 -6.83 -6.72
N PHE A 605 -35.06 -6.97 -7.06
CA PHE A 605 -33.94 -6.67 -6.16
C PHE A 605 -34.00 -5.22 -5.63
N ASP A 606 -34.11 -5.06 -4.30
CA ASP A 606 -34.11 -3.74 -3.66
C ASP A 606 -32.69 -3.30 -3.29
N LEU A 607 -32.19 -2.28 -3.98
CA LEU A 607 -30.87 -1.69 -3.71
C LEU A 607 -30.72 -1.13 -2.28
N LYS A 608 -31.80 -0.89 -1.54
CA LYS A 608 -31.74 -0.43 -0.14
C LYS A 608 -31.17 -1.47 0.83
N ILE A 609 -31.17 -2.75 0.44
CA ILE A 609 -30.59 -3.85 1.23
C ILE A 609 -29.06 -3.77 1.20
N VAL A 610 -28.48 -3.10 0.20
CA VAL A 610 -27.04 -3.02 -0.01
C VAL A 610 -26.40 -2.01 0.95
N PRO A 611 -25.35 -2.41 1.70
CA PRO A 611 -24.61 -1.49 2.56
C PRO A 611 -24.07 -0.28 1.79
N ILE A 612 -24.24 0.92 2.36
CA ILE A 612 -23.80 2.17 1.74
C ILE A 612 -22.28 2.31 1.89
N SER A 613 -21.62 2.85 0.87
CA SER A 613 -20.20 3.20 0.95
C SER A 613 -20.03 4.57 1.60
N ALA A 614 -19.16 4.67 2.63
CA ALA A 614 -18.87 5.93 3.32
C ALA A 614 -18.24 7.01 2.42
N LEU A 615 -17.66 6.59 1.29
CA LEU A 615 -17.21 7.47 0.20
C LEU A 615 -18.01 7.14 -1.07
N PRO A 616 -18.48 8.14 -1.85
CA PRO A 616 -19.10 7.88 -3.15
C PRO A 616 -18.16 7.11 -4.07
N LEU A 617 -18.69 6.15 -4.85
CA LEU A 617 -17.91 5.33 -5.80
C LEU A 617 -17.13 6.16 -6.85
N SER A 618 -17.46 7.44 -7.00
CA SER A 618 -16.79 8.41 -7.87
C SER A 618 -15.55 9.08 -7.25
N ILE A 619 -15.20 8.78 -6.00
CA ILE A 619 -14.02 9.32 -5.30
C ILE A 619 -13.02 8.19 -5.06
N THR A 620 -11.99 8.10 -5.90
CA THR A 620 -10.79 7.28 -5.63
C THR A 620 -10.16 7.70 -4.32
N GLU A 621 -9.82 6.73 -3.46
CA GLU A 621 -9.17 6.94 -2.17
C GLU A 621 -7.97 7.90 -2.26
N VAL A 622 -7.99 8.95 -1.44
CA VAL A 622 -6.82 9.83 -1.27
C VAL A 622 -5.80 9.10 -0.38
N LYS A 623 -4.97 8.24 -0.99
CA LYS A 623 -3.82 7.62 -0.32
C LYS A 623 -2.95 8.75 0.28
N LYS A 624 -2.74 8.75 1.60
CA LYS A 624 -1.77 9.63 2.27
C LYS A 624 -0.35 9.30 1.78
N PRO A 625 0.54 10.28 1.57
CA PRO A 625 1.86 10.05 0.96
C PRO A 625 2.81 9.30 1.90
N SER A 626 3.11 8.04 1.60
CA SER A 626 4.19 7.27 2.23
C SER A 626 5.49 7.44 1.44
N LEU A 627 6.24 8.51 1.71
CA LEU A 627 7.53 8.81 1.06
C LEU A 627 8.69 7.96 1.63
N SER A 628 8.64 6.65 1.42
CA SER A 628 9.73 5.71 1.72
C SER A 628 10.26 5.07 0.44
N VAL A 629 11.41 5.56 -0.05
CA VAL A 629 12.18 4.88 -1.11
C VAL A 629 12.93 3.70 -0.49
N GLU A 630 12.20 2.62 -0.27
CA GLU A 630 12.78 1.28 -0.14
C GLU A 630 12.62 0.53 -1.45
N ILE A 631 13.52 -0.42 -1.69
CA ILE A 631 13.70 -1.06 -3.00
C ILE A 631 12.40 -1.76 -3.41
N ILE A 632 11.95 -1.48 -4.63
CA ILE A 632 10.75 -2.10 -5.23
C ILE A 632 10.94 -3.61 -5.22
N SER A 633 10.23 -4.25 -4.29
CA SER A 633 9.92 -5.67 -4.31
C SER A 633 8.44 -5.76 -4.65
N ASP A 634 8.08 -6.66 -5.57
CA ASP A 634 6.72 -6.84 -6.07
C ASP A 634 5.76 -7.30 -4.95
N LYS A 635 5.31 -6.36 -4.12
CA LYS A 635 4.11 -6.55 -3.30
C LYS A 635 2.89 -6.40 -4.19
N LYS A 636 2.44 -7.56 -4.67
CA LYS A 636 1.11 -7.80 -5.25
C LYS A 636 0.07 -7.01 -4.42
N GLU A 637 -0.71 -6.12 -5.06
CA GLU A 637 -1.78 -5.39 -4.36
C GLU A 637 -2.87 -6.37 -3.92
N GLU A 638 -2.81 -6.81 -2.66
CA GLU A 638 -3.94 -7.47 -2.01
C GLU A 638 -5.05 -6.43 -1.78
N ARG A 639 -6.28 -6.81 -2.17
CA ARG A 639 -7.47 -5.96 -1.98
C ARG A 639 -7.66 -5.73 -0.49
N LYS A 640 -7.61 -4.48 -0.04
CA LYS A 640 -7.89 -4.13 1.36
C LYS A 640 -9.38 -4.31 1.65
N ILE A 641 -9.73 -5.44 2.25
CA ILE A 641 -11.06 -5.72 2.81
C ILE A 641 -11.34 -4.69 3.92
N SER A 642 -12.54 -4.12 3.96
CA SER A 642 -12.87 -3.11 4.97
C SER A 642 -13.16 -3.75 6.33
N ARG A 643 -12.89 -3.03 7.44
CA ARG A 643 -13.11 -3.55 8.80
C ARG A 643 -14.56 -4.01 9.03
N GLN A 644 -15.54 -3.33 8.40
CA GLN A 644 -16.95 -3.69 8.48
C GLN A 644 -17.27 -4.99 7.72
N GLU A 645 -16.57 -5.28 6.62
CA GLU A 645 -16.73 -6.55 5.88
C GLU A 645 -16.20 -7.74 6.67
N ILE A 646 -15.09 -7.57 7.41
CA ILE A 646 -14.54 -8.58 8.33
C ILE A 646 -15.55 -8.89 9.44
N TYR A 647 -16.12 -7.86 10.08
CA TYR A 647 -17.14 -8.06 11.11
C TYR A 647 -18.43 -8.69 10.56
N ALA A 648 -18.86 -8.32 9.35
CA ALA A 648 -20.02 -8.96 8.72
C ALA A 648 -19.78 -10.46 8.48
N GLU A 649 -18.57 -10.84 8.08
CA GLU A 649 -18.19 -12.24 7.87
C GLU A 649 -18.13 -13.01 9.20
N GLN A 650 -17.45 -12.46 10.22
CA GLN A 650 -17.37 -13.04 11.56
C GLN A 650 -18.75 -13.26 12.20
N LEU A 651 -19.64 -12.25 12.14
CA LEU A 651 -20.98 -12.35 12.69
C LEU A 651 -21.86 -13.33 11.88
N SER A 652 -21.68 -13.43 10.56
CA SER A 652 -22.42 -14.39 9.74
C SER A 652 -22.03 -15.86 9.98
N ALA A 653 -20.85 -16.10 10.57
CA ALA A 653 -20.41 -17.44 10.95
C ALA A 653 -21.04 -17.93 12.28
N ILE A 654 -21.66 -17.03 13.06
CA ILE A 654 -22.32 -17.33 14.33
C ILE A 654 -23.78 -17.73 14.05
N PRO A 655 -24.20 -18.99 14.28
CA PRO A 655 -25.55 -19.48 13.93
C PRO A 655 -26.70 -18.63 14.49
N GLU A 656 -26.53 -18.13 15.72
CA GLU A 656 -27.50 -17.29 16.44
C GLU A 656 -27.77 -15.94 15.74
N PHE A 657 -26.85 -15.48 14.89
CA PHE A 657 -26.92 -14.15 14.26
C PHE A 657 -27.31 -14.18 12.77
N VAL A 658 -27.38 -15.36 12.14
CA VAL A 658 -27.73 -15.53 10.72
C VAL A 658 -29.11 -14.92 10.37
N THR A 659 -30.05 -14.94 11.30
CA THR A 659 -31.43 -14.45 11.11
C THR A 659 -31.59 -12.93 11.28
N LEU A 660 -30.55 -12.20 11.69
CA LEU A 660 -30.62 -10.76 12.00
C LEU A 660 -30.66 -9.85 10.74
N GLY A 661 -30.37 -10.41 9.56
CA GLY A 661 -30.26 -9.68 8.30
C GLY A 661 -28.87 -9.04 8.09
N PRO A 662 -28.72 -8.15 7.10
CA PRO A 662 -27.43 -7.52 6.82
C PRO A 662 -26.99 -6.58 7.94
N LEU A 663 -25.70 -6.63 8.28
CA LEU A 663 -25.04 -5.69 9.18
C LEU A 663 -25.10 -4.27 8.59
N PHE A 664 -25.67 -3.32 9.33
CA PHE A 664 -25.82 -1.94 8.88
C PHE A 664 -24.56 -1.11 9.18
N LYS A 665 -24.04 -1.19 10.41
CA LYS A 665 -22.85 -0.44 10.84
C LYS A 665 -22.13 -1.17 11.98
N SER A 666 -20.83 -0.92 12.13
CA SER A 666 -20.09 -1.23 13.36
C SER A 666 -19.36 0.01 13.87
N SER A 667 -19.31 0.18 15.19
CA SER A 667 -18.56 1.27 15.85
C SER A 667 -17.05 1.04 15.77
N GLN A 668 -16.27 2.02 16.23
CA GLN A 668 -14.90 1.73 16.67
C GLN A 668 -14.95 1.01 18.03
N PRO A 669 -13.91 0.25 18.40
CA PRO A 669 -13.76 -0.28 19.76
C PRO A 669 -13.69 0.86 20.78
N VAL A 670 -14.46 0.71 21.86
CA VAL A 670 -14.42 1.57 23.04
C VAL A 670 -13.84 0.73 24.18
N ALA A 671 -12.81 1.22 24.86
CA ALA A 671 -12.32 0.56 26.07
C ALA A 671 -13.37 0.72 27.19
N LEU A 672 -13.66 -0.33 27.94
CA LEU A 672 -14.51 -0.27 29.14
C LEU A 672 -13.71 -0.45 30.44
N THR A 673 -12.37 -0.40 30.31
CA THR A 673 -11.37 -0.70 31.34
C THR A 673 -10.08 0.06 31.03
N ASP A 674 -9.44 0.66 32.03
CA ASP A 674 -8.12 1.30 31.88
C ASP A 674 -7.02 0.30 31.46
N GLU A 675 -6.00 0.79 30.75
CA GLU A 675 -4.87 -0.02 30.21
C GLU A 675 -4.05 -0.78 31.27
N VAL A 676 -4.22 -0.48 32.57
CA VAL A 676 -3.42 -1.01 33.69
C VAL A 676 -4.27 -1.87 34.64
N THR A 677 -5.42 -2.36 34.18
CA THR A 677 -6.36 -3.19 34.97
C THR A 677 -6.10 -4.70 34.81
N GLU A 678 -6.66 -5.49 35.73
CA GLU A 678 -6.56 -6.96 35.81
C GLU A 678 -7.15 -7.67 34.58
N TYR A 679 -8.17 -7.06 33.98
CA TYR A 679 -8.83 -7.56 32.78
C TYR A 679 -9.04 -6.40 31.80
N SER A 680 -8.52 -6.53 30.58
CA SER A 680 -8.75 -5.54 29.52
C SER A 680 -9.98 -5.96 28.71
N VAL A 681 -10.98 -5.08 28.62
CA VAL A 681 -12.22 -5.32 27.86
C VAL A 681 -12.50 -4.17 26.89
N MET A 682 -12.63 -4.48 25.61
CA MET A 682 -13.00 -3.55 24.55
C MET A 682 -14.39 -3.90 24.00
N CYS A 683 -15.29 -2.93 23.87
CA CYS A 683 -16.63 -3.11 23.31
C CYS A 683 -16.72 -2.59 21.85
N VAL A 684 -17.31 -3.38 20.96
CA VAL A 684 -17.68 -2.99 19.59
C VAL A 684 -19.19 -3.16 19.40
N LYS A 685 -19.86 -2.10 18.96
CA LYS A 685 -21.31 -2.05 18.75
C LYS A 685 -21.63 -2.37 17.29
N HIS A 686 -22.35 -3.46 17.03
CA HIS A 686 -22.77 -3.89 15.70
C HIS A 686 -24.28 -3.69 15.53
N ILE A 687 -24.67 -2.79 14.63
CA ILE A 687 -26.06 -2.36 14.45
C ILE A 687 -26.69 -3.11 13.28
N PHE A 688 -27.86 -3.69 13.52
CA PHE A 688 -28.74 -4.31 12.53
C PHE A 688 -30.07 -3.52 12.46
N PRO A 689 -30.97 -3.80 11.50
CA PRO A 689 -32.23 -3.03 11.36
C PRO A 689 -33.11 -3.02 12.62
N GLN A 690 -33.17 -4.13 13.36
CA GLN A 690 -34.02 -4.32 14.56
C GLN A 690 -33.25 -4.76 15.82
N HIS A 691 -31.94 -5.01 15.71
CA HIS A 691 -31.12 -5.60 16.78
C HIS A 691 -29.77 -4.87 16.90
N VAL A 692 -29.14 -4.99 18.06
CA VAL A 692 -27.76 -4.56 18.32
C VAL A 692 -27.00 -5.74 18.90
N VAL A 693 -25.88 -6.10 18.31
CA VAL A 693 -24.93 -7.06 18.88
C VAL A 693 -23.78 -6.27 19.50
N LEU A 694 -23.55 -6.47 20.78
CA LEU A 694 -22.40 -5.94 21.50
C LEU A 694 -21.34 -7.04 21.56
N GLN A 695 -20.22 -6.82 20.87
CA GLN A 695 -19.03 -7.67 20.95
C GLN A 695 -18.12 -7.11 22.05
N PHE A 696 -17.70 -7.96 22.98
CA PHE A 696 -16.71 -7.63 24.00
C PHE A 696 -15.47 -8.48 23.77
N ASP A 697 -14.36 -7.83 23.42
CA ASP A 697 -13.05 -8.44 23.31
C ASP A 697 -12.40 -8.41 24.70
N CYS A 698 -12.31 -9.56 25.36
CA CYS A 698 -11.75 -9.70 26.70
C CYS A 698 -10.31 -10.26 26.63
N ASN A 699 -9.41 -9.75 27.45
CA ASN A 699 -8.05 -10.23 27.61
C ASN A 699 -7.66 -10.27 29.09
N ASN A 700 -7.23 -11.44 29.57
CA ASN A 700 -6.75 -11.63 30.94
C ASN A 700 -5.28 -11.19 31.06
N THR A 701 -4.98 -10.23 31.95
CA THR A 701 -3.61 -9.73 32.19
C THR A 701 -2.93 -10.37 33.39
N LEU A 702 -3.64 -11.23 34.14
CA LEU A 702 -3.14 -12.02 35.26
C LEU A 702 -2.61 -13.38 34.78
N ASN A 703 -1.39 -13.75 35.19
CA ASN A 703 -0.68 -14.95 34.73
C ASN A 703 -0.77 -16.15 35.70
N ASP A 704 -1.38 -15.93 36.87
CA ASP A 704 -1.69 -16.89 37.92
C ASP A 704 -3.13 -17.42 37.85
N GLN A 705 -3.92 -17.00 36.87
CA GLN A 705 -5.35 -17.31 36.77
C GLN A 705 -5.78 -17.72 35.36
N LEU A 706 -6.68 -18.71 35.29
CA LEU A 706 -7.48 -19.04 34.10
C LEU A 706 -8.95 -18.77 34.40
N LEU A 707 -9.59 -17.98 33.55
CA LEU A 707 -11.02 -17.72 33.68
C LEU A 707 -11.82 -18.73 32.85
N GLU A 708 -12.88 -19.31 33.41
CA GLU A 708 -13.81 -20.21 32.72
C GLU A 708 -15.24 -19.65 32.75
N ASN A 709 -16.04 -19.92 31.70
CA ASN A 709 -17.40 -19.39 31.52
C ASN A 709 -17.46 -17.85 31.65
N VAL A 710 -16.63 -17.14 30.90
CA VAL A 710 -16.56 -15.67 30.93
C VAL A 710 -17.66 -15.06 30.07
N TYR A 711 -18.47 -14.18 30.63
CA TYR A 711 -19.48 -13.42 29.88
C TYR A 711 -19.72 -12.04 30.48
N VAL A 712 -20.24 -11.12 29.67
CA VAL A 712 -20.70 -9.81 30.17
C VAL A 712 -22.19 -9.88 30.44
N GLU A 713 -22.60 -9.52 31.65
CA GLU A 713 -23.98 -9.26 32.02
C GLU A 713 -24.25 -7.75 31.98
N LEU A 714 -25.38 -7.38 31.38
CA LEU A 714 -25.85 -5.99 31.29
C LEU A 714 -27.05 -5.81 32.20
N GLU A 715 -26.96 -4.86 33.12
CA GLU A 715 -28.09 -4.45 33.96
C GLU A 715 -28.85 -3.29 33.30
N GLN A 716 -30.17 -3.27 33.51
CA GLN A 716 -31.05 -2.27 32.91
C GLN A 716 -31.20 -1.06 33.84
N THR A 717 -30.76 0.10 33.37
CA THR A 717 -30.98 1.40 34.03
C THR A 717 -32.40 1.92 33.70
N PRO A 718 -32.95 2.90 34.46
CA PRO A 718 -34.28 3.45 34.19
C PRO A 718 -34.46 4.00 32.77
N ASP A 719 -33.39 4.51 32.16
CA ASP A 719 -33.40 5.06 30.80
C ASP A 719 -33.42 3.97 29.70
N THR A 720 -33.33 2.69 30.07
CA THR A 720 -33.37 1.54 29.15
C THR A 720 -34.73 0.81 29.08
N GLU A 721 -35.79 1.38 29.67
CA GLU A 721 -37.16 0.83 29.63
C GLU A 721 -37.63 0.51 28.20
N GLY A 722 -37.55 -0.78 27.82
CA GLY A 722 -38.00 -1.31 26.53
C GLY A 722 -36.93 -2.06 25.72
N TRP A 723 -35.64 -1.91 26.06
CA TRP A 723 -34.59 -2.76 25.49
C TRP A 723 -34.70 -4.19 26.04
N LEU A 724 -34.54 -5.20 25.17
CA LEU A 724 -34.63 -6.61 25.57
C LEU A 724 -33.33 -7.34 25.24
N ILE A 725 -32.69 -7.92 26.25
CA ILE A 725 -31.55 -8.83 26.07
C ILE A 725 -32.11 -10.19 25.62
N LEU A 726 -31.72 -10.65 24.43
CA LEU A 726 -32.19 -11.92 23.86
C LEU A 726 -31.25 -13.07 24.20
N HIS A 727 -29.95 -12.89 23.97
CA HIS A 727 -28.93 -13.93 24.14
C HIS A 727 -27.60 -13.32 24.60
N THR A 728 -26.86 -14.07 25.42
CA THR A 728 -25.46 -13.81 25.77
C THR A 728 -24.67 -15.08 25.48
N ILE A 729 -23.57 -14.96 24.72
CA ILE A 729 -22.73 -16.08 24.27
C ILE A 729 -21.46 -16.10 25.14
N PRO A 730 -21.34 -17.00 26.15
CA PRO A 730 -20.18 -17.05 27.03
C PRO A 730 -18.95 -17.66 26.33
N LEU A 731 -17.77 -17.21 26.76
CA LEU A 731 -16.49 -17.86 26.46
C LEU A 731 -16.27 -19.05 27.39
N GLU A 732 -15.93 -20.22 26.84
CA GLU A 732 -15.60 -21.39 27.66
C GLU A 732 -14.39 -21.14 28.56
N LYS A 733 -13.32 -20.54 28.03
CA LYS A 733 -12.03 -20.28 28.71
C LYS A 733 -11.34 -19.01 28.20
N LEU A 734 -10.71 -18.25 29.09
CA LEU A 734 -9.87 -17.09 28.77
C LEU A 734 -8.51 -17.18 29.51
N PRO A 735 -7.46 -17.71 28.85
CA PRO A 735 -6.12 -17.81 29.44
C PRO A 735 -5.33 -16.50 29.35
N PHE A 736 -4.29 -16.38 30.16
CA PHE A 736 -3.38 -15.22 30.20
C PHE A 736 -2.87 -14.81 28.81
N GLY A 737 -3.03 -13.52 28.49
CA GLY A 737 -2.48 -12.89 27.28
C GLY A 737 -3.12 -13.32 25.94
N ILE A 738 -4.23 -14.06 25.95
CA ILE A 738 -4.98 -14.43 24.74
C ILE A 738 -6.33 -13.71 24.72
N GLN A 739 -6.44 -12.69 23.87
CA GLN A 739 -7.70 -11.97 23.62
C GLN A 739 -8.74 -12.90 22.97
N SER A 740 -9.94 -12.99 23.55
CA SER A 740 -11.08 -13.77 23.06
C SER A 740 -12.38 -12.96 23.15
N THR A 741 -13.42 -13.32 22.38
CA THR A 741 -14.62 -12.48 22.21
C THR A 741 -15.91 -13.11 22.74
N THR A 742 -16.66 -12.35 23.55
CA THR A 742 -18.02 -12.69 24.04
C THR A 742 -19.04 -11.74 23.40
N TYR A 743 -20.29 -12.19 23.25
CA TYR A 743 -21.33 -11.41 22.55
C TYR A 743 -22.62 -11.28 23.37
N VAL A 744 -23.27 -10.12 23.31
CA VAL A 744 -24.62 -9.88 23.85
C VAL A 744 -25.53 -9.35 22.75
N LEU A 745 -26.67 -10.00 22.53
CA LEU A 745 -27.69 -9.63 21.54
C LEU A 745 -28.83 -8.86 22.21
N LEU A 746 -29.01 -7.62 21.80
CA LEU A 746 -30.10 -6.74 22.20
C LEU A 746 -31.12 -6.60 21.08
N LYS A 747 -32.41 -6.58 21.43
CA LYS A 747 -33.50 -6.15 20.56
C LYS A 747 -33.81 -4.68 20.80
N ILE A 748 -33.88 -3.91 19.73
CA ILE A 748 -34.19 -2.47 19.78
C ILE A 748 -35.67 -2.30 20.12
N PRO A 749 -36.04 -1.41 21.08
CA PRO A 749 -37.44 -1.13 21.39
C PRO A 749 -38.23 -0.60 20.19
N SER A 750 -39.55 -0.81 20.22
CA SER A 750 -40.51 -0.24 19.26
C SER A 750 -41.03 1.14 19.67
N THR A 751 -40.68 1.62 20.87
CA THR A 751 -40.93 2.97 21.38
C THR A 751 -39.84 3.94 20.93
N ASN A 752 -40.03 5.24 21.15
CA ASN A 752 -39.15 6.31 20.65
C ASN A 752 -37.71 6.31 21.21
N ALA A 753 -37.34 5.38 22.11
CA ALA A 753 -35.99 5.27 22.64
C ALA A 753 -35.03 4.71 21.57
N VAL A 754 -34.06 5.55 21.16
CA VAL A 754 -32.99 5.16 20.22
C VAL A 754 -31.62 5.16 20.92
N THR A 755 -31.57 5.67 22.14
CA THR A 755 -30.42 5.68 23.03
C THR A 755 -30.63 4.71 24.19
N GLY A 756 -29.56 4.42 24.94
CA GLY A 756 -29.62 3.64 26.17
C GLY A 756 -28.24 3.43 26.78
N THR A 757 -28.15 3.53 28.11
CA THR A 757 -26.90 3.35 28.87
C THR A 757 -27.05 2.15 29.79
N PHE A 758 -26.16 1.17 29.63
CA PHE A 758 -26.19 -0.10 30.37
C PHE A 758 -24.99 -0.19 31.30
N SER A 759 -25.20 -0.45 32.60
CA SER A 759 -24.12 -0.88 33.47
C SER A 759 -23.71 -2.31 33.10
N ALA A 760 -22.40 -2.53 32.96
CA ALA A 760 -21.83 -3.79 32.48
C ALA A 760 -20.96 -4.45 33.56
N SER A 761 -21.08 -5.77 33.72
CA SER A 761 -20.22 -6.55 34.60
C SER A 761 -19.71 -7.80 33.91
N LEU A 762 -18.41 -8.05 34.00
CA LEU A 762 -17.75 -9.25 33.51
C LEU A 762 -17.86 -10.32 34.59
N LYS A 763 -18.60 -11.40 34.31
CA LYS A 763 -18.79 -12.55 35.22
C LYS A 763 -18.00 -13.75 34.72
N PHE A 764 -17.31 -14.43 35.63
CA PHE A 764 -16.47 -15.57 35.29
C PHE A 764 -16.24 -16.49 36.51
N LYS A 765 -15.66 -17.66 36.25
CA LYS A 765 -15.09 -18.53 37.28
C LYS A 765 -13.58 -18.48 37.21
N VAL A 766 -12.92 -18.23 38.34
CA VAL A 766 -11.47 -18.28 38.44
C VAL A 766 -11.03 -19.71 38.76
N ARG A 767 -9.96 -20.18 38.10
CA ARG A 767 -9.13 -21.30 38.53
C ARG A 767 -7.68 -20.85 38.59
N ASP A 768 -7.05 -21.06 39.73
CA ASP A 768 -5.66 -20.65 39.98
C ASP A 768 -4.66 -21.61 39.29
N ILE A 769 -3.56 -21.05 38.79
CA ILE A 769 -2.51 -21.72 38.01
C ILE A 769 -1.14 -21.26 38.52
N ASP A 770 -0.21 -22.19 38.72
CA ASP A 770 1.19 -21.85 39.02
C ASP A 770 1.83 -21.14 37.81
N PRO A 771 2.26 -19.85 37.93
CA PRO A 771 2.83 -19.08 36.84
C PRO A 771 4.13 -19.64 36.23
N ALA A 772 4.81 -20.56 36.93
CA ALA A 772 6.07 -21.14 36.50
C ALA A 772 5.92 -22.48 35.75
N THR A 773 4.89 -23.26 36.07
CA THR A 773 4.65 -24.60 35.48
C THR A 773 3.45 -24.63 34.53
N GLY A 774 2.46 -23.76 34.73
CA GLY A 774 1.18 -23.80 34.01
C GLY A 774 0.24 -24.91 34.47
N GLU A 775 0.52 -25.57 35.60
CA GLU A 775 -0.35 -26.57 36.21
C GLU A 775 -1.35 -25.93 37.19
N PHE A 776 -2.52 -26.54 37.39
CA PHE A 776 -3.55 -26.02 38.29
C PHE A 776 -3.15 -26.25 39.75
N GLU A 777 -3.28 -25.22 40.60
CA GLU A 777 -2.95 -25.35 42.03
C GLU A 777 -4.03 -26.13 42.83
N GLY A 778 -5.23 -26.31 42.26
CA GLY A 778 -6.30 -27.15 42.81
C GLY A 778 -7.47 -27.38 41.84
N ASP A 779 -8.40 -28.25 42.25
CA ASP A 779 -9.64 -28.56 41.51
C ASP A 779 -10.79 -27.57 41.78
N GLU A 780 -10.65 -26.69 42.77
CA GLU A 780 -11.71 -25.75 43.16
C GLU A 780 -11.76 -24.53 42.23
N THR A 781 -12.98 -24.09 41.89
CA THR A 781 -13.22 -22.85 41.13
C THR A 781 -14.24 -21.99 41.86
N TYR A 782 -13.95 -20.71 42.04
CA TYR A 782 -14.89 -19.74 42.61
C TYR A 782 -15.44 -18.79 41.53
N ASN A 783 -16.65 -18.25 41.73
CA ASN A 783 -17.20 -17.23 40.83
C ASN A 783 -16.70 -15.86 41.28
N ASP A 784 -16.38 -14.99 40.33
CA ASP A 784 -16.02 -13.59 40.57
C ASP A 784 -16.70 -12.66 39.55
N VAL A 785 -16.75 -11.36 39.88
CA VAL A 785 -17.45 -10.33 39.09
C VAL A 785 -16.63 -9.04 39.06
N PHE A 786 -16.19 -8.65 37.86
CA PHE A 786 -15.46 -7.41 37.63
C PHE A 786 -16.39 -6.36 36.98
N VAL A 787 -16.48 -5.17 37.57
CA VAL A 787 -17.37 -4.09 37.08
C VAL A 787 -16.66 -3.33 35.96
N LEU A 788 -17.38 -3.10 34.85
CA LEU A 788 -16.89 -2.38 33.67
C LEU A 788 -17.48 -0.96 33.62
N GLU A 789 -16.91 -0.09 32.78
CA GLU A 789 -17.56 1.18 32.43
C GLU A 789 -18.90 0.96 31.71
N GLU A 790 -19.78 1.97 31.79
CA GLU A 790 -21.13 1.91 31.22
C GLU A 790 -21.11 1.87 29.68
N VAL A 791 -21.93 0.99 29.10
CA VAL A 791 -22.06 0.85 27.64
C VAL A 791 -23.16 1.78 27.14
N GLU A 792 -22.75 2.89 26.55
CA GLU A 792 -23.66 3.86 25.93
C GLU A 792 -23.97 3.50 24.47
N ILE A 793 -25.26 3.41 24.11
CA ILE A 793 -25.75 3.41 22.73
C ILE A 793 -26.25 4.82 22.41
N MET A 794 -25.62 5.46 21.43
CA MET A 794 -25.89 6.86 21.05
C MET A 794 -26.65 6.93 19.72
N VAL A 795 -27.29 8.07 19.45
CA VAL A 795 -27.93 8.31 18.15
C VAL A 795 -26.96 8.12 16.97
N ALA A 796 -25.69 8.53 17.12
CA ALA A 796 -24.65 8.33 16.12
C ALA A 796 -24.39 6.87 15.73
N ASP A 797 -24.68 5.88 16.59
CA ASP A 797 -24.52 4.46 16.24
C ASP A 797 -25.54 4.02 15.19
N HIS A 798 -26.76 4.55 15.24
CA HIS A 798 -27.87 4.21 14.34
C HIS A 798 -27.84 4.96 12.99
N VAL A 799 -26.85 5.82 12.77
CA VAL A 799 -26.65 6.63 11.56
C VAL A 799 -25.37 6.23 10.83
N GLN A 800 -25.45 6.02 9.53
CA GLN A 800 -24.29 5.92 8.66
C GLN A 800 -24.04 7.28 7.98
N PRO A 801 -22.83 7.88 8.09
CA PRO A 801 -22.52 9.16 7.47
C PRO A 801 -22.52 9.04 5.95
N MET A 802 -23.06 10.05 5.26
CA MET A 802 -23.15 10.14 3.81
C MET A 802 -22.68 11.52 3.34
N GLN A 803 -22.12 11.62 2.14
CA GLN A 803 -21.81 12.91 1.50
C GLN A 803 -22.67 13.12 0.25
N ARG A 804 -23.35 14.26 0.17
CA ARG A 804 -24.04 14.75 -1.03
C ARG A 804 -23.20 15.82 -1.72
N THR A 805 -23.23 15.82 -3.05
CA THR A 805 -22.53 16.81 -3.91
C THR A 805 -23.36 18.06 -4.20
N ASN A 806 -24.68 17.99 -3.99
CA ASN A 806 -25.58 19.14 -4.03
C ASN A 806 -26.62 18.96 -2.91
N PHE A 807 -26.34 19.57 -1.78
CA PHE A 807 -27.16 19.50 -0.57
C PHE A 807 -28.43 20.34 -0.70
N ALA A 808 -28.36 21.51 -1.34
CA ALA A 808 -29.50 22.42 -1.50
C ALA A 808 -30.68 21.74 -2.22
N VAL A 809 -30.43 21.15 -3.40
CA VAL A 809 -31.47 20.43 -4.15
C VAL A 809 -31.96 19.20 -3.39
N SER A 810 -31.08 18.53 -2.65
CA SER A 810 -31.44 17.36 -1.81
C SER A 810 -32.39 17.75 -0.67
N TRP A 811 -32.16 18.91 -0.04
CA TRP A 811 -33.00 19.48 1.01
C TRP A 811 -34.41 19.83 0.49
N GLU A 812 -34.49 20.50 -0.66
CA GLU A 812 -35.75 20.85 -1.33
C GLU A 812 -36.58 19.61 -1.72
N GLN A 813 -35.99 18.41 -1.84
CA GLN A 813 -36.76 17.18 -2.11
C GLN A 813 -37.58 16.69 -0.90
N ILE A 814 -37.15 17.00 0.33
CA ILE A 814 -37.84 16.55 1.54
C ILE A 814 -39.02 17.48 1.85
N GLY A 815 -38.79 18.79 1.71
CA GLY A 815 -39.78 19.84 1.88
C GLY A 815 -40.13 20.17 3.34
N ASP A 816 -40.58 21.41 3.54
CA ASP A 816 -40.73 22.10 4.84
C ASP A 816 -41.67 21.42 5.86
N ARG A 817 -42.37 20.35 5.48
CA ARG A 817 -43.33 19.63 6.35
C ARG A 817 -42.71 18.61 7.29
N ASN A 818 -41.46 18.23 7.05
CA ASN A 818 -40.73 17.23 7.84
C ASN A 818 -39.52 17.84 8.58
N GLU A 819 -39.45 19.17 8.67
CA GLU A 819 -38.36 19.90 9.34
C GLU A 819 -38.68 20.14 10.82
N ASN A 820 -37.73 19.82 11.70
CA ASN A 820 -37.70 20.32 13.08
C ASN A 820 -36.51 21.27 13.23
N GLU A 821 -36.72 22.43 13.84
CA GLU A 821 -35.73 23.49 14.08
C GLU A 821 -35.69 23.80 15.59
N ASP A 822 -34.51 23.72 16.19
CA ASP A 822 -34.26 24.09 17.60
C ASP A 822 -32.97 24.92 17.72
N THR A 823 -32.84 25.72 18.78
CA THR A 823 -31.67 26.59 19.01
C THR A 823 -31.02 26.33 20.36
N TYR A 824 -29.69 26.18 20.34
CA TYR A 824 -28.83 25.77 21.44
C TYR A 824 -27.73 26.82 21.71
N ALA A 825 -27.23 26.82 22.95
CA ALA A 825 -26.02 27.55 23.32
C ALA A 825 -24.98 26.54 23.83
N LEU A 826 -23.93 26.31 23.05
CA LEU A 826 -22.80 25.46 23.39
C LEU A 826 -21.85 26.27 24.28
N SER A 827 -21.94 26.02 25.59
CA SER A 827 -21.15 26.73 26.62
C SER A 827 -19.75 26.14 26.84
N THR A 828 -19.56 24.88 26.46
CA THR A 828 -18.33 24.09 26.65
C THR A 828 -17.32 24.23 25.51
N VAL A 829 -17.69 24.90 24.42
CA VAL A 829 -16.88 24.97 23.19
C VAL A 829 -16.62 26.43 22.80
N HIS A 830 -15.33 26.79 22.67
CA HIS A 830 -14.89 28.17 22.47
C HIS A 830 -14.47 28.52 21.05
N THR A 831 -14.51 27.55 20.11
CA THR A 831 -14.24 27.80 18.68
C THR A 831 -15.29 27.12 17.81
N LEU A 832 -15.59 27.73 16.66
CA LEU A 832 -16.49 27.16 15.66
C LEU A 832 -15.98 25.81 15.11
N GLN A 833 -14.66 25.64 14.96
CA GLN A 833 -14.04 24.44 14.40
C GLN A 833 -14.06 23.25 15.38
N ASP A 834 -14.07 23.51 16.69
CA ASP A 834 -14.30 22.49 17.70
C ASP A 834 -15.79 22.13 17.77
N ALA A 835 -16.69 23.13 17.65
CA ALA A 835 -18.14 22.90 17.67
C ALA A 835 -18.60 22.04 16.50
N VAL A 836 -18.07 22.30 15.30
CA VAL A 836 -18.26 21.46 14.11
C VAL A 836 -17.80 20.02 14.35
N ARG A 837 -16.66 19.81 15.02
CA ARG A 837 -16.10 18.48 15.26
C ARG A 837 -16.92 17.65 16.26
N GLU A 838 -17.30 18.24 17.40
CA GLU A 838 -18.15 17.55 18.37
C GLU A 838 -19.56 17.32 17.80
N LEU A 839 -20.13 18.25 17.02
CA LEU A 839 -21.45 18.03 16.40
C LEU A 839 -21.45 16.85 15.42
N ILE A 840 -20.42 16.73 14.58
CA ILE A 840 -20.24 15.59 13.67
C ILE A 840 -20.11 14.28 14.46
N LYS A 841 -19.40 14.30 15.59
CA LYS A 841 -19.19 13.12 16.45
C LYS A 841 -20.47 12.68 17.17
N CYS A 842 -21.23 13.59 17.77
CA CYS A 842 -22.45 13.28 18.50
C CYS A 842 -23.61 12.78 17.61
N ILE A 843 -23.72 13.30 16.38
CA ILE A 843 -24.86 12.98 15.48
C ILE A 843 -24.50 11.89 14.46
N GLY A 844 -23.21 11.71 14.14
CA GLY A 844 -22.74 10.66 13.23
C GLY A 844 -23.08 10.88 11.75
N LEU A 845 -23.56 12.07 11.37
CA LEU A 845 -23.81 12.48 9.98
C LEU A 845 -22.50 12.92 9.29
N GLY A 846 -22.43 12.73 7.97
CA GLY A 846 -21.30 13.13 7.15
C GLY A 846 -21.39 14.60 6.69
N PRO A 847 -20.30 15.39 6.76
CA PRO A 847 -20.29 16.75 6.24
C PRO A 847 -20.39 16.78 4.72
N CYS A 848 -21.29 17.61 4.20
CA CYS A 848 -21.48 17.85 2.77
C CYS A 848 -20.73 19.11 2.33
N GLU A 849 -20.38 19.20 1.03
CA GLU A 849 -19.82 20.42 0.41
C GLU A 849 -18.58 21.04 1.13
N ARG A 850 -17.88 20.23 1.95
CA ARG A 850 -16.76 20.63 2.83
C ARG A 850 -17.10 21.68 3.89
N SER A 851 -18.34 21.66 4.37
CA SER A 851 -18.75 22.51 5.48
C SER A 851 -18.15 22.10 6.84
N ASP A 852 -17.26 21.11 6.88
CA ASP A 852 -16.45 20.72 8.04
C ASP A 852 -15.25 21.65 8.30
N HIS A 853 -14.81 22.41 7.29
CA HIS A 853 -13.75 23.41 7.43
C HIS A 853 -14.31 24.82 7.66
N VAL A 854 -14.00 25.39 8.82
CA VAL A 854 -14.31 26.80 9.15
C VAL A 854 -13.17 27.68 8.69
N THR A 855 -13.45 28.69 7.86
CA THR A 855 -12.45 29.69 7.45
C THR A 855 -12.09 30.60 8.62
N GLU A 856 -10.79 30.77 8.90
CA GLU A 856 -10.27 31.62 9.99
C GLU A 856 -10.84 33.05 9.94
N GLY A 857 -11.23 33.58 11.09
CA GLY A 857 -11.70 34.97 11.24
C GLY A 857 -13.19 35.22 10.98
N LYS A 858 -14.02 34.19 10.72
CA LYS A 858 -15.49 34.35 10.66
C LYS A 858 -16.16 34.08 12.00
N ASN A 859 -17.16 34.89 12.35
CA ASN A 859 -17.98 34.71 13.55
C ASN A 859 -19.23 33.83 13.32
N ALA A 860 -19.52 33.44 12.08
CA ALA A 860 -20.64 32.56 11.75
C ALA A 860 -20.25 31.54 10.67
N HIS A 861 -20.82 30.35 10.77
CA HIS A 861 -20.55 29.20 9.89
C HIS A 861 -21.82 28.38 9.64
N LEU A 862 -21.94 27.81 8.45
CA LEU A 862 -23.04 26.90 8.08
C LEU A 862 -22.46 25.52 7.81
N LEU A 863 -22.84 24.56 8.66
CA LEU A 863 -22.49 23.15 8.55
C LEU A 863 -23.68 22.36 7.97
N LEU A 864 -23.42 21.64 6.88
CA LEU A 864 -24.38 20.83 6.14
C LEU A 864 -24.05 19.35 6.36
N LEU A 865 -25.04 18.57 6.79
CA LEU A 865 -24.84 17.19 7.25
C LEU A 865 -25.82 16.24 6.55
N ALA A 866 -25.33 15.09 6.09
CA ALA A 866 -26.18 14.05 5.49
C ALA A 866 -25.82 12.65 6.01
N GLY A 867 -26.80 11.75 6.01
CA GLY A 867 -26.60 10.37 6.41
C GLY A 867 -27.83 9.53 6.14
N VAL A 868 -27.72 8.26 6.48
CA VAL A 868 -28.81 7.31 6.42
C VAL A 868 -29.01 6.71 7.80
N PHE A 869 -30.24 6.73 8.28
CA PHE A 869 -30.66 6.02 9.48
C PHE A 869 -30.95 4.55 9.14
N ARG A 870 -30.76 3.65 10.13
CA ARG A 870 -31.04 2.22 9.99
C ARG A 870 -32.41 1.96 9.32
N GLY A 871 -32.44 1.02 8.39
CA GLY A 871 -33.61 0.77 7.51
C GLY A 871 -33.60 1.54 6.18
N GLY A 872 -32.55 2.33 5.90
CA GLY A 872 -32.37 2.98 4.59
C GLY A 872 -33.10 4.32 4.44
N HIS A 873 -33.32 5.02 5.56
CA HIS A 873 -34.00 6.33 5.58
C HIS A 873 -32.99 7.46 5.50
N GLU A 874 -33.09 8.32 4.48
CA GLU A 874 -32.20 9.47 4.33
C GLU A 874 -32.55 10.59 5.33
N VAL A 875 -31.51 11.11 5.98
CA VAL A 875 -31.56 12.21 6.95
C VAL A 875 -30.62 13.31 6.48
N LEU A 876 -31.12 14.55 6.45
CA LEU A 876 -30.33 15.75 6.20
C LEU A 876 -30.43 16.68 7.41
N ALA A 877 -29.36 17.39 7.73
CA ALA A 877 -29.39 18.44 8.76
C ALA A 877 -28.58 19.68 8.36
N LYS A 878 -29.01 20.85 8.85
CA LYS A 878 -28.35 22.15 8.71
C LYS A 878 -28.04 22.67 10.12
N ALA A 879 -26.78 22.99 10.39
CA ALA A 879 -26.33 23.63 11.62
C ALA A 879 -25.81 25.02 11.31
N ARG A 880 -26.53 26.06 11.75
CA ARG A 880 -26.08 27.46 11.71
C ARG A 880 -25.39 27.76 13.03
N LEU A 881 -24.07 27.88 12.99
CA LEU A 881 -23.23 28.16 14.15
C LEU A 881 -22.83 29.64 14.15
N ALA A 882 -22.97 30.32 15.28
CA ALA A 882 -22.50 31.70 15.46
C ALA A 882 -21.80 31.85 16.82
N LEU A 883 -20.56 32.34 16.79
CA LEU A 883 -19.73 32.62 17.95
C LEU A 883 -20.03 34.02 18.49
N ASP A 884 -20.43 34.11 19.75
CA ASP A 884 -20.56 35.40 20.42
C ASP A 884 -19.16 35.98 20.71
N SER A 885 -18.92 37.21 20.25
CA SER A 885 -17.66 37.94 20.46
C SER A 885 -17.42 38.36 21.92
N VAL A 886 -18.46 38.42 22.75
CA VAL A 886 -18.38 38.84 24.16
C VAL A 886 -18.15 37.63 25.06
N ASP A 887 -19.06 36.66 25.02
CA ASP A 887 -19.06 35.52 25.94
C ASP A 887 -18.25 34.31 25.46
N LYS A 888 -17.76 34.32 24.19
CA LYS A 888 -17.09 33.19 23.52
C LYS A 888 -17.89 31.87 23.53
N THR A 889 -19.21 31.97 23.66
CA THR A 889 -20.15 30.86 23.53
C THR A 889 -20.52 30.67 22.07
N VAL A 890 -20.76 29.43 21.65
CA VAL A 890 -21.23 29.13 20.28
C VAL A 890 -22.73 28.89 20.33
N THR A 891 -23.50 29.82 19.79
CA THR A 891 -24.92 29.60 19.50
C THR A 891 -25.06 28.71 18.27
N MET A 892 -26.00 27.77 18.32
CA MET A 892 -26.27 26.81 17.24
C MET A 892 -27.76 26.70 16.99
N ASN A 893 -28.22 27.11 15.81
CA ASN A 893 -29.54 26.75 15.31
C ASN A 893 -29.39 25.47 14.48
N PHE A 894 -30.12 24.41 14.85
CA PHE A 894 -30.02 23.08 14.27
C PHE A 894 -31.36 22.65 13.69
N ILE A 895 -31.35 22.32 12.39
CA ILE A 895 -32.54 21.94 11.62
C ILE A 895 -32.32 20.54 11.07
N VAL A 896 -33.26 19.61 11.32
CA VAL A 896 -33.22 18.22 10.83
C VAL A 896 -34.43 17.94 9.95
N SER A 897 -34.20 17.29 8.81
CA SER A 897 -35.23 16.89 7.85
C SER A 897 -35.05 15.43 7.41
N CYS A 898 -36.14 14.68 7.29
CA CYS A 898 -36.12 13.23 7.02
C CYS A 898 -37.16 12.79 5.98
N PHE A 899 -36.81 11.81 5.14
CA PHE A 899 -37.60 11.40 3.98
C PHE A 899 -38.74 10.41 4.30
N THR A 900 -39.84 10.90 4.88
CA THR A 900 -41.03 10.07 5.19
C THR A 900 -42.06 10.08 4.05
N LYS A 901 -42.07 9.05 3.20
CA LYS A 901 -43.12 8.87 2.18
C LYS A 901 -44.43 8.35 2.77
N SER A 902 -45.39 9.25 3.09
CA SER A 902 -46.83 9.15 2.72
C SER A 902 -47.80 9.81 3.72
N PHE A 903 -48.28 11.03 3.46
CA PHE A 903 -49.60 11.45 3.97
C PHE A 903 -50.33 12.49 3.10
N THR A 904 -50.71 12.11 1.87
CA THR A 904 -51.43 13.03 0.94
C THR A 904 -52.69 12.44 0.29
N ARG A 905 -53.26 11.32 0.78
CA ARG A 905 -54.53 10.79 0.21
C ARG A 905 -55.61 10.26 1.16
N TYR A 906 -55.36 10.07 2.46
CA TYR A 906 -56.36 9.42 3.35
C TYR A 906 -57.16 10.35 4.29
N HIS A 907 -56.77 11.61 4.50
CA HIS A 907 -57.43 12.46 5.51
C HIS A 907 -58.76 13.12 5.09
N ARG A 908 -59.28 12.88 3.87
CA ARG A 908 -60.50 13.55 3.37
C ARG A 908 -61.82 12.82 3.68
N ILE A 909 -61.80 11.68 4.38
CA ILE A 909 -62.99 10.81 4.55
C ILE A 909 -63.32 10.49 6.04
N LYS A 910 -62.50 10.88 7.03
CA LYS A 910 -62.73 10.56 8.46
C LYS A 910 -62.86 11.75 9.42
N HIS A 911 -63.33 12.90 8.94
CA HIS A 911 -63.87 13.98 9.79
C HIS A 911 -65.39 14.16 9.58
N SER A 912 -66.10 13.04 9.72
CA SER A 912 -67.51 13.00 10.08
C SER A 912 -67.69 11.85 11.08
N ASN A 913 -68.57 12.05 12.08
CA ASN A 913 -68.78 11.18 13.25
C ASN A 913 -67.69 11.25 14.34
N VAL A 914 -67.70 12.37 15.04
CA VAL A 914 -67.47 12.39 16.50
C VAL A 914 -68.62 11.62 17.18
N GLU A 915 -68.42 11.19 18.44
CA GLU A 915 -69.39 10.49 19.32
C GLU A 915 -69.53 8.96 19.13
N LYS A 916 -68.82 8.17 19.96
CA LYS A 916 -69.43 7.36 21.03
C LYS A 916 -68.43 6.49 21.82
N GLN A 917 -68.45 6.76 23.13
CA GLN A 917 -68.55 5.78 24.23
C GLN A 917 -67.41 4.78 24.50
N SER A 918 -66.68 5.10 25.56
CA SER A 918 -66.29 4.18 26.63
C SER A 918 -67.31 3.07 26.94
N TYR A 919 -66.87 1.81 27.09
CA TYR A 919 -67.44 0.83 28.04
C TYR A 919 -66.55 -0.41 28.24
N LEU A 920 -66.61 -0.98 29.46
CA LEU A 920 -66.20 -2.36 29.87
C LEU A 920 -64.70 -2.77 29.92
N LYS A 921 -64.09 -2.49 31.09
CA LYS A 921 -63.26 -3.50 31.79
C LYS A 921 -64.19 -4.41 32.63
N HIS A 922 -64.05 -5.74 32.48
CA HIS A 922 -64.30 -6.84 33.45
C HIS A 922 -65.04 -8.06 32.85
N LYS A 923 -64.32 -9.19 32.65
CA LYS A 923 -64.53 -10.41 33.46
C LYS A 923 -63.40 -11.44 33.29
N MET A 924 -63.27 -12.27 34.32
CA MET A 924 -62.12 -13.11 34.68
C MET A 924 -61.80 -14.28 33.75
N SER A 925 -60.54 -14.69 33.84
CA SER A 925 -59.97 -16.04 33.64
C SER A 925 -60.92 -17.25 33.60
N ARG A 926 -60.63 -18.19 32.70
CA ARG A 926 -60.38 -19.61 33.07
C ARG A 926 -59.72 -20.40 31.94
N GLU A 927 -59.00 -21.43 32.36
CA GLU A 927 -58.49 -22.58 31.60
C GLU A 927 -57.40 -22.31 30.54
N GLY A 928 -56.41 -23.21 30.50
CA GLY A 928 -55.19 -23.10 29.69
C GLY A 928 -55.01 -24.29 28.74
N LYS A 929 -53.78 -24.40 28.22
CA LYS A 929 -53.35 -25.17 27.02
C LYS A 929 -53.75 -24.53 25.70
N ILE A 930 -52.80 -23.81 25.11
CA ILE A 930 -52.61 -23.80 23.65
C ILE A 930 -51.13 -24.11 23.40
N THR A 931 -50.89 -25.08 22.52
CA THR A 931 -49.57 -25.48 22.03
C THR A 931 -48.96 -24.40 21.14
N LEU A 932 -47.64 -24.19 21.25
CA LEU A 932 -46.90 -23.32 20.35
C LEU A 932 -46.73 -24.01 18.98
N ASP A 933 -47.66 -23.75 18.06
CA ASP A 933 -47.36 -23.81 16.62
C ASP A 933 -46.96 -22.40 16.16
N VAL A 934 -45.68 -22.26 15.81
CA VAL A 934 -45.12 -21.02 15.25
C VAL A 934 -45.25 -21.08 13.73
N THR A 935 -46.24 -20.38 13.17
CA THR A 935 -46.33 -20.18 11.71
C THR A 935 -45.68 -18.86 11.31
N GLU A 936 -44.73 -18.95 10.38
CA GLU A 936 -43.98 -17.84 9.81
C GLU A 936 -44.88 -16.87 9.03
N ALA A 937 -45.09 -15.67 9.56
CA ALA A 937 -45.45 -14.46 8.79
C ALA A 937 -45.42 -13.23 9.71
N ASN A 938 -44.32 -12.46 9.68
CA ASN A 938 -44.26 -10.99 9.90
C ASN A 938 -42.81 -10.53 10.15
N ALA A 939 -41.96 -10.63 9.12
CA ALA A 939 -40.63 -10.00 9.09
C ALA A 939 -40.66 -8.63 8.36
N VAL A 940 -41.83 -8.00 8.27
CA VAL A 940 -41.99 -6.61 7.81
C VAL A 940 -42.42 -5.78 9.03
N PRO A 941 -41.57 -4.85 9.53
CA PRO A 941 -42.02 -3.93 10.57
C PRO A 941 -43.20 -3.09 10.06
N SER A 942 -44.21 -2.86 10.91
CA SER A 942 -45.30 -1.94 10.55
C SER A 942 -44.71 -0.56 10.27
N PHE A 943 -45.25 0.11 9.25
CA PHE A 943 -44.82 1.46 8.85
C PHE A 943 -44.89 2.44 10.03
N ASP A 944 -45.89 2.28 10.90
CA ASP A 944 -46.09 3.08 12.12
C ASP A 944 -44.90 2.99 13.10
N ASN A 945 -44.27 1.80 13.24
CA ASN A 945 -43.11 1.63 14.13
C ASN A 945 -41.87 2.37 13.60
N ILE A 946 -41.74 2.49 12.28
CA ILE A 946 -40.65 3.23 11.63
C ILE A 946 -40.88 4.73 11.76
N GLU A 947 -42.12 5.21 11.54
CA GLU A 947 -42.45 6.63 11.70
C GLU A 947 -42.27 7.09 13.16
N LEU A 948 -42.63 6.25 14.13
CA LEU A 948 -42.34 6.48 15.55
C LEU A 948 -40.83 6.52 15.82
N ALA A 949 -40.05 5.54 15.31
CA ALA A 949 -38.60 5.52 15.49
C ALA A 949 -37.89 6.75 14.88
N LEU A 950 -38.38 7.28 13.75
CA LEU A 950 -37.84 8.50 13.13
C LEU A 950 -38.19 9.77 13.90
N LYS A 951 -39.39 9.86 14.50
CA LYS A 951 -39.76 10.96 15.41
C LYS A 951 -39.00 10.86 16.74
N GLY A 952 -38.78 9.64 17.24
CA GLY A 952 -37.90 9.38 18.38
C GLY A 952 -36.46 9.82 18.10
N PHE A 953 -35.91 9.45 16.94
CA PHE A 953 -34.60 9.91 16.48
C PHE A 953 -34.49 11.45 16.45
N GLN A 954 -35.47 12.16 15.88
CA GLN A 954 -35.49 13.63 15.89
C GLN A 954 -35.45 14.20 17.32
N ASN A 955 -36.28 13.68 18.22
CA ASN A 955 -36.32 14.14 19.62
C ASN A 955 -35.04 13.80 20.39
N ASN A 956 -34.47 12.60 20.18
CA ASN A 956 -33.29 12.13 20.91
C ASN A 956 -32.03 12.88 20.47
N ILE A 957 -31.90 13.31 19.20
CA ILE A 957 -30.82 14.24 18.80
C ILE A 957 -30.87 15.50 19.68
N PHE A 958 -32.07 16.04 19.88
CA PHE A 958 -32.25 17.26 20.66
C PHE A 958 -32.04 17.06 22.17
N GLU A 959 -32.27 15.86 22.72
CA GLU A 959 -31.89 15.51 24.10
C GLU A 959 -30.38 15.25 24.25
N ASP A 960 -29.74 14.52 23.34
CA ASP A 960 -28.28 14.32 23.31
C ASP A 960 -27.55 15.67 23.23
N LEU A 961 -28.06 16.60 22.42
CA LEU A 961 -27.57 17.99 22.36
C LEU A 961 -27.78 18.75 23.67
N LYS A 962 -28.92 18.59 24.38
CA LYS A 962 -29.12 19.18 25.71
C LYS A 962 -28.16 18.61 26.76
N MET A 963 -27.90 17.30 26.72
CA MET A 963 -26.92 16.65 27.61
C MET A 963 -25.51 17.21 27.37
N SER A 964 -25.08 17.31 26.09
CA SER A 964 -23.79 17.92 25.73
C SER A 964 -23.66 19.39 26.15
N ALA A 965 -24.77 20.14 26.18
CA ALA A 965 -24.81 21.55 26.58
C ALA A 965 -24.91 21.78 28.11
N SER A 966 -25.29 20.76 28.90
CA SER A 966 -25.52 20.86 30.35
C SER A 966 -24.49 20.11 31.22
N GLY A 967 -23.73 19.18 30.64
CA GLY A 967 -22.71 18.35 31.29
C GLY A 967 -21.43 19.04 31.79
N ALA A 968 -21.51 20.27 32.31
CA ALA A 968 -20.39 20.92 33.01
C ALA A 968 -20.85 22.03 33.99
N LYS A 969 -21.21 21.66 35.22
CA LYS A 969 -21.40 22.64 36.32
C LYS A 969 -20.67 22.27 37.61
N LYS A 970 -19.57 22.98 37.88
CA LYS A 970 -19.12 23.27 39.24
C LYS A 970 -18.67 24.74 39.33
N LEU A 971 -19.19 25.41 40.37
CA LEU A 971 -18.87 26.76 40.85
C LEU A 971 -19.54 27.97 40.15
N LYS A 972 -19.90 28.95 40.99
CA LYS A 972 -20.60 30.21 40.71
C LYS A 972 -19.60 31.38 40.69
N LEU A 973 -19.92 32.51 40.04
CA LEU A 973 -20.25 33.78 40.74
C LEU A 973 -20.84 34.84 39.79
N ASP A 974 -21.44 35.89 40.37
CA ASP A 974 -22.16 36.99 39.70
C ASP A 974 -21.24 38.04 39.01
N CYS A 975 -21.77 38.82 38.05
CA CYS A 975 -22.23 40.21 38.33
C CYS A 975 -22.31 41.16 37.09
N SER A 976 -23.56 41.42 36.63
CA SER A 976 -24.16 42.70 36.17
C SER A 976 -23.48 43.73 35.22
N ARG A 977 -24.37 44.45 34.48
CA ARG A 977 -24.24 45.82 33.90
C ARG A 977 -23.40 46.00 32.62
N LYS A 978 -23.68 46.95 31.72
CA LYS A 978 -24.89 47.73 31.30
C LYS A 978 -24.43 48.68 30.17
N GLU A 979 -25.32 49.07 29.24
CA GLU A 979 -25.27 50.35 28.47
C GLU A 979 -24.06 50.52 27.49
N ASP A 980 -24.09 51.27 26.38
CA ASP A 980 -25.19 51.98 25.68
C ASP A 980 -24.79 52.43 24.25
N PHE A 981 -25.82 52.83 23.47
CA PHE A 981 -25.85 53.91 22.44
C PHE A 981 -25.24 53.77 21.00
N ILE A 982 -26.15 54.01 20.02
CA ILE A 982 -26.11 54.97 18.88
C ILE A 982 -24.85 55.03 17.97
N GLY A 983 -24.95 55.06 16.63
CA GLY A 983 -26.11 55.08 15.72
C GLY A 983 -25.80 55.82 14.40
N GLU A 984 -26.78 55.87 13.49
CA GLU A 984 -26.85 56.71 12.26
C GLU A 984 -25.83 56.47 11.10
N ASN A 985 -26.07 56.87 9.84
CA ASN A 985 -27.28 56.79 8.98
C ASN A 985 -26.92 57.19 7.50
N ILE A 986 -27.85 57.00 6.56
CA ILE A 986 -28.04 57.79 5.28
C ILE A 986 -27.13 57.51 4.05
N ASN A 987 -27.75 56.80 3.08
CA ASN A 987 -28.03 57.10 1.66
C ASN A 987 -26.98 57.62 0.63
N GLY A 988 -27.16 57.08 -0.59
CA GLY A 988 -27.23 57.85 -1.85
C GLY A 988 -26.14 57.52 -2.89
N SER A 989 -26.36 57.32 -4.19
CA SER A 989 -27.51 57.06 -5.09
C SER A 989 -27.03 57.43 -6.51
N ASN A 990 -27.39 56.63 -7.53
CA ASN A 990 -27.48 57.04 -8.96
C ASN A 990 -26.15 57.43 -9.69
N ASP A 991 -26.02 57.43 -11.03
CA ASP A 991 -26.96 57.14 -12.13
C ASP A 991 -26.21 56.70 -13.44
N SER A 992 -26.96 56.09 -14.39
CA SER A 992 -26.92 56.12 -15.89
C SER A 992 -25.63 56.52 -16.72
N LYS A 993 -25.43 56.26 -18.05
CA LYS A 993 -26.20 55.70 -19.18
C LYS A 993 -25.31 55.51 -20.45
N THR A 994 -25.64 54.52 -21.32
CA THR A 994 -25.52 54.43 -22.82
C THR A 994 -24.45 55.20 -23.66
N ILE A 995 -23.90 54.54 -24.71
CA ILE A 995 -24.19 54.81 -26.15
C ILE A 995 -23.51 53.78 -27.12
N SER A 996 -24.06 53.66 -28.33
CA SER A 996 -23.84 52.69 -29.43
C SER A 996 -22.69 52.96 -30.42
N ALA A 997 -22.30 51.96 -31.24
CA ALA A 997 -22.00 52.15 -32.68
C ALA A 997 -22.11 50.83 -33.50
N SER A 998 -22.29 50.95 -34.82
CA SER A 998 -22.64 49.89 -35.79
C SER A 998 -21.52 49.53 -36.78
N GLY A 999 -21.61 48.36 -37.44
CA GLY A 999 -20.83 48.06 -38.64
C GLY A 999 -21.34 46.81 -39.39
N SER A 1000 -21.54 46.92 -40.71
CA SER A 1000 -22.08 45.87 -41.59
C SER A 1000 -21.05 45.42 -42.65
N THR A 1001 -21.24 44.24 -43.25
CA THR A 1001 -21.17 44.02 -44.72
C THR A 1001 -21.47 42.57 -45.12
N ASP A 1002 -22.18 42.40 -46.23
CA ASP A 1002 -22.48 41.11 -46.89
C ASP A 1002 -21.32 40.58 -47.73
N SER A 1003 -21.31 39.27 -48.02
CA SER A 1003 -21.18 38.76 -49.40
C SER A 1003 -21.49 37.26 -49.53
N SER A 1004 -21.98 36.89 -50.71
CA SER A 1004 -22.38 35.53 -51.14
C SER A 1004 -21.76 35.26 -52.55
N ILE A 1005 -22.08 34.27 -53.40
CA ILE A 1005 -23.25 33.41 -53.66
C ILE A 1005 -22.74 32.10 -54.33
N ILE A 1006 -23.64 31.18 -54.73
CA ILE A 1006 -23.53 30.14 -55.80
C ILE A 1006 -23.03 28.75 -55.30
N ARG A 1007 -23.83 27.66 -55.18
CA ARG A 1007 -24.57 26.82 -56.18
C ARG A 1007 -23.61 26.11 -57.18
N GLN A 1008 -23.80 24.91 -57.76
CA GLN A 1008 -24.92 23.96 -57.84
C GLN A 1008 -24.43 22.55 -58.34
N LYS A 1009 -25.07 21.48 -57.87
CA LYS A 1009 -25.57 20.27 -58.60
C LYS A 1009 -24.67 19.22 -59.33
N GLU A 1010 -25.08 17.95 -59.12
CA GLU A 1010 -25.02 16.76 -60.02
C GLU A 1010 -23.62 16.13 -60.27
N LYS A 1011 -23.42 14.81 -60.42
CA LYS A 1011 -24.32 13.69 -60.80
C LYS A 1011 -23.81 12.32 -60.29
N GLU A 1012 -24.65 11.28 -60.41
CA GLU A 1012 -24.35 9.89 -59.99
C GLU A 1012 -23.31 9.18 -60.86
N CYS A 1013 -22.62 8.18 -60.29
CA CYS A 1013 -22.14 7.01 -61.03
C CYS A 1013 -22.08 5.77 -60.11
N ASN A 1014 -22.72 4.67 -60.51
CA ASN A 1014 -22.56 3.35 -59.87
C ASN A 1014 -21.17 2.79 -60.21
N ASP A 1015 -20.51 2.11 -59.27
CA ASP A 1015 -19.65 1.00 -59.66
C ASP A 1015 -19.40 -0.05 -58.56
N SER A 1016 -19.02 -1.25 -59.00
CA SER A 1016 -19.11 -2.52 -58.27
C SER A 1016 -18.33 -2.67 -56.95
N ALA A 1017 -18.90 -3.42 -55.99
CA ALA A 1017 -18.26 -3.78 -54.73
C ALA A 1017 -17.13 -4.81 -54.93
N THR A 1018 -15.88 -4.40 -54.70
CA THR A 1018 -14.71 -5.27 -54.74
C THR A 1018 -14.42 -5.87 -53.36
N TYR A 1019 -14.49 -7.20 -53.22
CA TYR A 1019 -14.19 -7.89 -51.97
C TYR A 1019 -12.67 -7.96 -51.72
N PRO A 1020 -12.18 -7.70 -50.48
CA PRO A 1020 -10.76 -7.76 -50.17
C PRO A 1020 -10.26 -9.22 -50.17
N THR A 1021 -9.36 -9.53 -51.10
CA THR A 1021 -8.70 -10.85 -51.21
C THR A 1021 -7.52 -11.01 -50.23
N SER A 1022 -7.10 -9.92 -49.59
CA SER A 1022 -6.00 -9.82 -48.63
C SER A 1022 -6.49 -9.64 -47.19
N CYS A 1023 -5.75 -10.21 -46.24
CA CYS A 1023 -5.98 -10.04 -44.80
C CYS A 1023 -5.71 -8.59 -44.39
N ARG A 1024 -6.69 -7.93 -43.76
CA ARG A 1024 -6.59 -6.53 -43.33
C ARG A 1024 -5.52 -6.29 -42.25
N PHE A 1025 -5.03 -7.33 -41.59
CA PHE A 1025 -4.01 -7.24 -40.52
C PHE A 1025 -2.58 -7.56 -40.96
N CYS A 1026 -2.37 -8.24 -42.10
CA CYS A 1026 -1.03 -8.67 -42.53
C CYS A 1026 -0.84 -8.77 -44.06
N GLY A 1027 -1.79 -8.31 -44.87
CA GLY A 1027 -1.76 -8.36 -46.34
C GLY A 1027 -1.90 -9.75 -46.97
N GLY A 1028 -1.63 -10.84 -46.23
CA GLY A 1028 -1.63 -12.20 -46.77
C GLY A 1028 -3.01 -12.69 -47.25
N MET A 1029 -3.05 -13.46 -48.34
CA MET A 1029 -4.29 -13.94 -48.96
C MET A 1029 -5.22 -14.69 -47.99
N LEU A 1030 -6.53 -14.46 -48.12
CA LEU A 1030 -7.56 -15.16 -47.36
C LEU A 1030 -7.97 -16.49 -48.04
N ARG A 1031 -8.46 -17.44 -47.24
CA ARG A 1031 -9.09 -18.69 -47.69
C ARG A 1031 -10.37 -18.95 -46.88
N ALA A 1032 -11.38 -19.51 -47.53
CA ALA A 1032 -12.55 -20.08 -46.84
C ALA A 1032 -12.20 -21.48 -46.31
N ILE A 1033 -12.63 -21.81 -45.09
CA ILE A 1033 -12.25 -23.09 -44.44
C ILE A 1033 -13.45 -23.93 -44.07
N ASP A 1034 -14.48 -23.34 -43.48
CA ASP A 1034 -15.57 -24.10 -42.89
C ASP A 1034 -16.82 -24.04 -43.77
N LYS A 1035 -17.36 -25.21 -44.13
CA LYS A 1035 -18.54 -25.37 -45.01
C LYS A 1035 -19.78 -25.83 -44.27
N TYR A 1036 -19.68 -26.17 -42.99
CA TYR A 1036 -20.70 -26.89 -42.23
C TYR A 1036 -21.16 -26.17 -40.96
N ARG A 1037 -21.13 -24.83 -40.94
CA ARG A 1037 -21.88 -24.05 -39.94
C ARG A 1037 -23.37 -24.09 -40.24
N GLU A 1038 -24.17 -24.13 -39.18
CA GLU A 1038 -25.64 -24.11 -39.23
C GLU A 1038 -26.20 -22.82 -39.86
N ASP A 1039 -25.45 -21.70 -39.80
CA ASP A 1039 -25.80 -20.41 -40.41
C ASP A 1039 -25.54 -20.34 -41.94
N GLN A 1040 -25.03 -21.42 -42.55
CA GLN A 1040 -24.57 -21.52 -43.95
C GLN A 1040 -23.49 -20.51 -44.38
N LYS A 1041 -22.82 -19.81 -43.46
CA LYS A 1041 -21.79 -18.82 -43.78
C LYS A 1041 -20.38 -19.42 -43.69
N LEU A 1042 -19.53 -19.08 -44.67
CA LEU A 1042 -18.14 -19.53 -44.76
C LEU A 1042 -17.20 -18.63 -43.94
N THR A 1043 -16.40 -19.22 -43.06
CA THR A 1043 -15.38 -18.51 -42.28
C THR A 1043 -14.12 -18.23 -43.09
N LEU A 1044 -13.61 -17.00 -43.03
CA LEU A 1044 -12.39 -16.58 -43.72
C LEU A 1044 -11.16 -16.56 -42.77
N GLN A 1045 -10.10 -17.26 -43.15
CA GLN A 1045 -8.80 -17.29 -42.45
C GLN A 1045 -7.69 -16.78 -43.37
N CYS A 1046 -6.69 -16.09 -42.83
CA CYS A 1046 -5.46 -15.80 -43.58
C CYS A 1046 -4.65 -17.09 -43.83
N ARG A 1047 -3.99 -17.20 -45.00
CA ARG A 1047 -3.04 -18.29 -45.28
C ARG A 1047 -1.73 -18.19 -44.49
N ASN A 1048 -1.38 -17.01 -43.95
CA ASN A 1048 -0.18 -16.85 -43.14
C ASN A 1048 -0.39 -17.44 -41.73
N ARG A 1049 0.39 -18.48 -41.38
CA ARG A 1049 0.14 -19.36 -40.22
C ARG A 1049 0.35 -18.69 -38.86
N GLU A 1050 1.02 -17.55 -38.81
CA GLU A 1050 1.23 -16.75 -37.59
C GLU A 1050 0.03 -15.83 -37.30
N CYS A 1051 -0.85 -15.58 -38.28
CA CYS A 1051 -1.99 -14.68 -38.15
C CYS A 1051 -3.28 -15.42 -37.81
N MET A 1052 -3.48 -15.78 -36.54
CA MET A 1052 -4.71 -16.46 -36.07
C MET A 1052 -5.92 -15.54 -35.81
N LYS A 1053 -5.90 -14.27 -36.24
CA LYS A 1053 -7.04 -13.35 -36.06
C LYS A 1053 -8.20 -13.69 -37.01
N PHE A 1054 -9.42 -13.66 -36.49
CA PHE A 1054 -10.66 -13.95 -37.22
C PHE A 1054 -10.99 -12.82 -38.20
N ASN A 1055 -11.13 -13.12 -39.50
CA ASN A 1055 -11.34 -12.12 -40.55
C ASN A 1055 -12.80 -12.01 -41.04
N GLY A 1056 -13.75 -12.64 -40.32
CA GLY A 1056 -15.18 -12.56 -40.62
C GLY A 1056 -15.77 -13.80 -41.31
N VAL A 1057 -17.05 -13.68 -41.67
CA VAL A 1057 -17.87 -14.76 -42.26
C VAL A 1057 -18.63 -14.22 -43.47
N THR A 1058 -18.77 -15.00 -44.54
CA THR A 1058 -19.48 -14.60 -45.77
C THR A 1058 -20.53 -15.64 -46.20
N SER A 1059 -21.70 -15.17 -46.62
CA SER A 1059 -22.81 -15.98 -47.14
C SER A 1059 -22.79 -16.14 -48.67
N ASP A 1060 -21.85 -15.51 -49.39
CA ASP A 1060 -21.96 -15.35 -50.83
C ASP A 1060 -21.55 -16.61 -51.63
N LYS A 1061 -22.44 -17.04 -52.54
CA LYS A 1061 -22.24 -18.21 -53.41
C LYS A 1061 -21.16 -17.97 -54.48
N GLN A 1062 -20.95 -16.74 -54.94
CA GLN A 1062 -19.93 -16.46 -55.97
C GLN A 1062 -18.50 -16.53 -55.39
N ALA A 1063 -18.29 -15.99 -54.17
CA ALA A 1063 -17.02 -16.08 -53.46
C ALA A 1063 -16.60 -17.54 -53.18
N LYS A 1064 -17.58 -18.44 -52.94
CA LYS A 1064 -17.37 -19.88 -52.73
C LYS A 1064 -16.76 -20.58 -53.93
N GLN A 1065 -17.04 -20.12 -55.16
CA GLN A 1065 -16.54 -20.70 -56.39
C GLN A 1065 -15.10 -20.24 -56.66
N PHE A 1066 -14.86 -18.92 -56.66
CA PHE A 1066 -13.54 -18.31 -56.91
C PHE A 1066 -12.46 -18.75 -55.91
N LEU A 1067 -12.79 -18.86 -54.62
CA LEU A 1067 -11.84 -19.32 -53.59
C LEU A 1067 -11.57 -20.84 -53.63
N SER A 1068 -12.42 -21.62 -54.31
CA SER A 1068 -12.26 -23.08 -54.40
C SER A 1068 -11.28 -23.53 -55.48
N GLU A 1069 -11.08 -22.73 -56.53
CA GLU A 1069 -10.19 -23.05 -57.65
C GLU A 1069 -8.70 -22.86 -57.30
N MET A 1070 -8.37 -22.13 -56.23
CA MET A 1070 -6.99 -21.85 -55.80
C MET A 1070 -6.38 -22.87 -54.82
N ALA A 1071 -6.87 -24.12 -54.78
CA ALA A 1071 -6.37 -25.18 -53.90
C ALA A 1071 -5.66 -26.31 -54.66
N LYS A 1072 -4.33 -26.47 -54.44
CA LYS A 1072 -3.57 -27.70 -54.79
C LYS A 1072 -3.02 -28.39 -53.52
N PRO A 1073 -2.95 -29.73 -53.45
CA PRO A 1073 -2.74 -30.48 -52.20
C PRO A 1073 -1.31 -31.06 -51.98
N LYS A 1074 -1.06 -31.49 -50.72
CA LYS A 1074 0.02 -32.34 -50.12
C LYS A 1074 0.58 -31.65 -48.84
N ALA A 1075 0.88 -32.26 -47.69
CA ALA A 1075 0.61 -33.55 -47.01
C ALA A 1075 1.05 -33.38 -45.50
N PRO A 1076 1.23 -34.41 -44.65
CA PRO A 1076 0.26 -35.33 -44.04
C PRO A 1076 0.13 -35.21 -42.47
N HIS A 1077 -0.76 -36.03 -41.89
CA HIS A 1077 -1.11 -36.31 -40.46
C HIS A 1077 -0.24 -35.80 -39.28
N ILE A 1078 -0.95 -35.31 -38.24
CA ILE A 1078 -0.63 -35.44 -36.81
C ILE A 1078 -1.95 -35.67 -36.04
N ASP A 1079 -2.00 -36.67 -35.16
CA ASP A 1079 -3.22 -37.05 -34.40
C ASP A 1079 -3.35 -36.32 -33.05
N TYR A 1080 -4.55 -36.31 -32.47
CA TYR A 1080 -4.88 -35.69 -31.16
C TYR A 1080 -5.52 -36.71 -30.21
N GLY A 1081 -5.33 -36.53 -28.89
CA GLY A 1081 -6.00 -37.29 -27.84
C GLY A 1081 -6.15 -36.47 -26.55
N TRP A 1082 -7.11 -36.85 -25.70
CA TRP A 1082 -7.45 -36.21 -24.43
C TRP A 1082 -7.28 -37.21 -23.27
N TYR A 1083 -7.06 -36.72 -22.04
CA TYR A 1083 -6.93 -37.55 -20.83
C TYR A 1083 -7.73 -36.96 -19.66
N LEU A 1084 -8.21 -37.82 -18.76
CA LEU A 1084 -8.99 -37.48 -17.55
C LEU A 1084 -8.21 -37.82 -16.27
N SER A 1085 -8.44 -37.05 -15.20
CA SER A 1085 -8.14 -37.45 -13.81
C SER A 1085 -9.02 -36.68 -12.80
N ASP A 1086 -9.42 -37.36 -11.72
CA ASP A 1086 -10.37 -36.93 -10.67
C ASP A 1086 -9.89 -35.72 -9.81
N PRO A 1087 -10.78 -34.90 -9.23
CA PRO A 1087 -10.42 -33.58 -8.67
C PRO A 1087 -10.21 -33.53 -7.14
N VAL A 1088 -9.90 -34.64 -6.45
CA VAL A 1088 -9.81 -34.67 -4.98
C VAL A 1088 -8.39 -34.99 -4.47
N LYS A 1089 -7.80 -33.98 -3.79
CA LYS A 1089 -6.45 -33.90 -3.18
C LYS A 1089 -5.27 -33.62 -4.13
N HIS A 1090 -4.35 -32.80 -3.62
CA HIS A 1090 -3.09 -32.29 -4.21
C HIS A 1090 -3.20 -30.99 -5.02
N SER A 1091 -3.02 -29.87 -4.32
CA SER A 1091 -2.67 -28.57 -4.89
C SER A 1091 -1.21 -28.58 -5.36
N TYR A 1092 -0.98 -28.73 -6.67
CA TYR A 1092 0.35 -28.59 -7.25
C TYR A 1092 0.71 -27.11 -7.42
N GLY A 1093 1.42 -26.55 -6.44
CA GLY A 1093 2.11 -25.28 -6.60
C GLY A 1093 3.31 -25.44 -7.53
N ILE A 1094 3.23 -24.88 -8.74
CA ILE A 1094 4.37 -24.84 -9.68
C ILE A 1094 5.38 -23.80 -9.18
N PHE A 1095 6.30 -24.23 -8.32
CA PHE A 1095 7.51 -23.47 -8.02
C PHE A 1095 8.51 -23.67 -9.16
N ALA A 1096 8.86 -22.58 -9.85
CA ALA A 1096 10.05 -22.56 -10.69
C ALA A 1096 11.28 -22.63 -9.76
N SER A 1097 12.01 -23.75 -9.81
CA SER A 1097 13.32 -23.85 -9.16
C SER A 1097 14.27 -22.84 -9.78
N HIS A 1098 14.90 -22.01 -8.95
CA HIS A 1098 16.00 -21.15 -9.37
C HIS A 1098 17.18 -22.00 -9.86
N ASP A 1099 17.32 -22.13 -11.19
CA ASP A 1099 18.60 -22.38 -11.85
C ASP A 1099 18.49 -22.14 -13.36
N SER A 1100 19.65 -21.94 -13.99
CA SER A 1100 19.89 -21.66 -15.42
C SER A 1100 19.54 -20.27 -15.95
N SER A 1101 20.51 -19.73 -16.68
CA SER A 1101 20.47 -18.47 -17.40
C SER A 1101 19.94 -18.69 -18.82
N ASP A 1102 18.79 -18.10 -19.13
CA ASP A 1102 18.43 -17.73 -20.50
C ASP A 1102 17.76 -16.35 -20.47
N SER A 1103 18.35 -15.40 -21.20
CA SER A 1103 17.77 -14.07 -21.43
C SER A 1103 16.72 -14.14 -22.55
N GLU A 1104 15.70 -13.27 -22.47
CA GLU A 1104 14.58 -13.17 -23.42
C GLU A 1104 13.51 -14.27 -23.29
N VAL A 1105 12.66 -14.15 -22.26
CA VAL A 1105 11.28 -14.69 -22.30
C VAL A 1105 10.31 -13.53 -22.18
N ASP A 1106 9.69 -13.18 -23.31
CA ASP A 1106 8.59 -12.23 -23.38
C ASP A 1106 7.37 -12.80 -22.62
N ARG A 1107 7.01 -12.17 -21.50
CA ARG A 1107 5.97 -12.65 -20.57
C ARG A 1107 4.54 -12.51 -21.11
N SER A 1108 4.36 -12.02 -22.34
CA SER A 1108 3.05 -11.70 -22.93
C SER A 1108 2.25 -12.90 -23.49
N ASN A 1109 2.87 -14.08 -23.70
CA ASN A 1109 2.28 -15.15 -24.52
C ASN A 1109 1.78 -16.43 -23.81
N VAL A 1110 1.73 -16.46 -22.47
CA VAL A 1110 1.12 -17.60 -21.73
C VAL A 1110 -0.33 -17.27 -21.34
N ASN A 1111 -1.24 -17.44 -22.30
CA ASN A 1111 -2.67 -17.14 -22.13
C ASN A 1111 -3.44 -18.38 -21.64
N VAL A 1112 -3.35 -18.69 -20.34
CA VAL A 1112 -4.13 -19.78 -19.73
C VAL A 1112 -5.56 -19.32 -19.52
N ARG A 1113 -6.46 -19.72 -20.42
CA ARG A 1113 -7.91 -19.59 -20.22
C ARG A 1113 -8.48 -20.91 -19.72
N PRO A 1114 -9.00 -20.99 -18.48
CA PRO A 1114 -9.86 -22.10 -18.10
C PRO A 1114 -11.16 -22.01 -18.93
N ILE A 1115 -11.55 -23.11 -19.56
CA ILE A 1115 -12.92 -23.27 -20.05
C ILE A 1115 -13.64 -24.12 -19.01
N ILE A 1116 -14.69 -23.56 -18.41
CA ILE A 1116 -15.64 -24.32 -17.60
C ILE A 1116 -16.77 -24.73 -18.54
N GLN A 1117 -16.98 -26.03 -18.67
CA GLN A 1117 -18.16 -26.60 -19.31
C GLN A 1117 -18.57 -27.82 -18.49
N ASP A 1118 -19.87 -27.92 -18.20
CA ASP A 1118 -20.47 -29.01 -17.42
C ASP A 1118 -19.74 -29.31 -16.09
N GLY A 1119 -19.42 -28.24 -15.34
CA GLY A 1119 -18.84 -28.31 -14.00
C GLY A 1119 -17.34 -28.62 -13.91
N ASN A 1120 -16.64 -28.83 -15.03
CA ASN A 1120 -15.23 -29.22 -15.06
C ASN A 1120 -14.32 -28.16 -15.71
N ILE A 1121 -13.08 -28.02 -15.21
CA ILE A 1121 -12.08 -27.08 -15.75
C ILE A 1121 -11.15 -27.82 -16.72
N MET A 1122 -11.17 -27.43 -18.00
CA MET A 1122 -10.16 -27.90 -18.97
C MET A 1122 -9.06 -26.85 -19.21
N LEU A 1123 -7.81 -27.33 -19.22
CA LEU A 1123 -6.60 -26.53 -19.49
C LEU A 1123 -6.02 -26.88 -20.87
N ARG A 1124 -5.69 -25.85 -21.66
CA ARG A 1124 -5.10 -26.00 -23.00
C ARG A 1124 -3.64 -25.53 -22.99
N VAL A 1125 -2.71 -26.46 -23.15
CA VAL A 1125 -1.26 -26.18 -23.15
C VAL A 1125 -0.71 -26.15 -24.58
N PHE A 1126 0.11 -25.14 -24.90
CA PHE A 1126 0.86 -25.05 -26.15
C PHE A 1126 2.37 -25.14 -25.87
N GLY A 1127 3.05 -26.15 -26.43
CA GLY A 1127 4.52 -26.19 -26.50
C GLY A 1127 5.20 -27.41 -25.87
N GLN A 1128 6.29 -27.85 -26.52
CA GLN A 1128 7.23 -28.92 -26.14
C GLN A 1128 6.71 -30.35 -25.91
N LYS A 1129 7.16 -31.24 -26.81
CA LYS A 1129 6.91 -32.70 -26.90
C LYS A 1129 7.37 -33.53 -25.69
N ARG A 1130 8.07 -32.92 -24.72
CA ARG A 1130 8.57 -33.55 -23.49
C ARG A 1130 7.62 -33.34 -22.30
N LEU A 1131 6.92 -32.21 -22.22
CA LEU A 1131 6.01 -31.91 -21.11
C LEU A 1131 4.73 -32.76 -21.18
N VAL A 1132 4.22 -32.98 -22.41
CA VAL A 1132 3.05 -33.84 -22.76
C VAL A 1132 3.36 -35.35 -22.65
N ARG A 1133 4.51 -35.73 -22.07
CA ARG A 1133 4.87 -37.13 -21.75
C ARG A 1133 5.22 -37.30 -20.26
N LEU A 1134 5.06 -36.25 -19.48
CA LEU A 1134 5.49 -36.11 -18.09
C LEU A 1134 4.30 -35.75 -17.19
N LEU A 1135 3.38 -34.95 -17.74
CA LEU A 1135 1.94 -35.04 -17.48
C LEU A 1135 1.36 -36.24 -18.26
#